data_AF-A0A7W6EG91-F1
#
_entry.id   AF-A0A7W6EG91-F1
#
_cell.length_a   1.000
_cell.length_b   1.000
_cell.length_c   1.000
_cell.angle_alpha   90.00
_cell.angle_beta   90.00
_cell.angle_gamma   90.00
#
_symmetry.space_group_name_H-M   'P 1'
#
loop_
_entity.id
_entity.type
_entity.pdbx_description
1 polymer ?
#
loop_
_entity_poly.entity_id
_entity_poly.type
_entity_poly.pdbx_seq_one_letter_code
_entity_poly.pdbx_strand_id
1 'polypeptide(L)'
;MSAAIYNIGDDWGAGFIGNISISGGSAGLEGWTLTFEADFDITNIWGAEIVSREGNLYTLRNLSWNANVPAGQSVNFGFQAVPGPGGNTAVNLVLNGEEVEPPVPLPALSVADASVVEGDDGVSELVFTVTRSGDTQGPVSVDYNTLDGTALAGSDYAAIAGTLVFAEGETSKTIHVEVHGDTLFEPDEYLNLVLSAAEGATIATGTATGIILNDDEAPAPAILPVVSIGNATVVEGDPAAGSAASGWLSTSGNQIVDADGNSVQISGVNWFGLESGNFAPHGLWARGYKEMIEQIKDEGFNTIRLPFSSELLHTSTAPNGIDFSKNADLQGLSGLEVMDKIIEYAGEVGLKVILDHHRSEAGAGASGNGLWYNDAYTEAAWIADWQALAARYADDTTVIGADLHNEPHAGTWGGGGATDWAAAAERAGNAIGTVNPDWLIFVEGVATYEGQNYWWGGNLAGVRDRPVELDVDNKLVYSPHDYPNSVFPQSWFQGADFPANLESVFDEAWGFIYREGIAPVYLGEFGTKLIDPKDAPWLDAITAYLAGDFNNDGTSDIPAGDKGISWTFWSWNPNSGDTGGILNDDWTTVNADKLAYLQPIQFDFDTDVTGGETGEQTPVFAEFLVTLSEPADEQVSVDYHTVAGTASTADFTSTSGTVVFEPGEQSKTIVVAIKPDLIAEADEQFSVVLTNATGATIGVGTGIGTIVNDDGTPTEPTPQPEPQPEPEPQPEPQPQPEPVDGLDASLALVDSWSAGFNANVVIRNEGAAIQGWQIEIGLDNDIANIWNAEIISRTDQGYIIGNAAWNGGIASGSEISFGFIGVGQVNASDIELII
;
A
#
# COMPACT_ATOMS: atom_id res chain seq x y z
N MET A 1 12.64 -95.00 10.31
CA MET A 1 13.95 -94.68 10.91
C MET A 1 13.75 -93.51 11.87
N SER A 2 14.69 -93.26 12.78
CA SER A 2 14.66 -92.03 13.59
C SER A 2 14.89 -90.82 12.68
N ALA A 3 14.35 -89.65 13.05
CA ALA A 3 14.41 -88.45 12.22
C ALA A 3 14.54 -87.21 13.10
N ALA A 4 15.16 -86.16 12.57
CA ALA A 4 15.19 -84.83 13.16
C ALA A 4 14.61 -83.81 12.17
N ILE A 5 13.58 -83.09 12.56
CA ILE A 5 12.84 -82.16 11.69
C ILE A 5 13.02 -80.75 12.24
N TYR A 6 13.74 -79.91 11.48
CA TYR A 6 13.91 -78.49 11.75
C TYR A 6 12.84 -77.64 11.04
N ASN A 7 12.23 -76.69 11.74
CA ASN A 7 11.36 -75.68 11.13
C ASN A 7 11.57 -74.32 11.80
N ILE A 8 11.32 -73.25 11.05
CA ILE A 8 11.21 -71.90 11.60
C ILE A 8 9.80 -71.72 12.15
N GLY A 9 9.71 -71.35 13.43
CA GLY A 9 8.43 -71.06 14.08
C GLY A 9 7.97 -69.62 13.90
N ASP A 10 8.92 -68.67 13.99
CA ASP A 10 8.68 -67.23 13.83
C ASP A 10 9.99 -66.56 13.39
N ASP A 11 9.91 -65.50 12.60
CA ASP A 11 11.06 -64.69 12.14
C ASP A 11 10.64 -63.22 12.13
N TRP A 12 11.27 -62.41 12.98
CA TRP A 12 10.96 -60.99 13.16
C TRP A 12 12.02 -60.08 12.54
N GLY A 13 12.77 -60.57 11.55
CA GLY A 13 13.76 -59.80 10.78
C GLY A 13 15.10 -59.64 11.47
N ALA A 14 15.12 -59.28 12.76
CA ALA A 14 16.36 -59.18 13.55
C ALA A 14 16.82 -60.52 14.16
N GLY A 15 15.93 -61.52 14.21
CA GLY A 15 16.18 -62.86 14.74
C GLY A 15 14.97 -63.78 14.50
N PHE A 16 15.11 -65.05 14.86
CA PHE A 16 14.07 -66.06 14.61
C PHE A 16 13.97 -67.11 15.73
N ILE A 17 12.87 -67.87 15.74
CA ILE A 17 12.69 -69.07 16.56
C ILE A 17 12.84 -70.31 15.68
N GLY A 18 13.83 -71.15 16.00
CA GLY A 18 14.01 -72.48 15.41
C GLY A 18 13.39 -73.56 16.30
N ASN A 19 12.65 -74.49 15.71
CA ASN A 19 12.07 -75.65 16.38
C ASN A 19 12.62 -76.95 15.77
N ILE A 20 13.01 -77.90 16.62
CA ILE A 20 13.46 -79.23 16.17
C ILE A 20 12.63 -80.33 16.84
N SER A 21 12.06 -81.21 16.02
CA SER A 21 11.37 -82.43 16.44
C SER A 21 12.25 -83.66 16.24
N ILE A 22 12.53 -84.41 17.30
CA ILE A 22 13.29 -85.67 17.28
C ILE A 22 12.32 -86.85 17.39
N SER A 23 12.26 -87.70 16.37
CA SER A 23 11.43 -88.91 16.36
C SER A 23 12.20 -90.14 16.82
N GLY A 24 11.58 -90.94 17.69
CA GLY A 24 12.09 -92.24 18.14
C GLY A 24 12.10 -93.32 17.06
N GLY A 25 11.55 -93.05 15.87
CA GLY A 25 11.41 -94.04 14.80
C GLY A 25 10.63 -95.28 15.24
N SER A 26 10.84 -96.42 14.58
CA SER A 26 10.13 -97.67 14.90
C SER A 26 10.69 -98.42 16.12
N ALA A 27 11.86 -98.04 16.63
CA ALA A 27 12.57 -98.74 17.71
C ALA A 27 12.58 -97.97 19.03
N GLY A 28 12.29 -96.66 19.02
CA GLY A 28 12.51 -95.77 20.15
C GLY A 28 13.97 -95.32 20.26
N LEU A 29 14.23 -94.27 21.05
CA LEU A 29 15.57 -93.74 21.34
C LEU A 29 15.77 -93.64 22.85
N GLU A 30 16.89 -94.17 23.35
CA GLU A 30 17.35 -93.99 24.72
C GLU A 30 18.56 -93.03 24.72
N GLY A 31 18.28 -91.74 24.91
CA GLY A 31 19.24 -90.66 24.74
C GLY A 31 19.36 -90.22 23.29
N TRP A 32 19.53 -88.92 23.09
CA TRP A 32 19.81 -88.37 21.77
C TRP A 32 20.83 -87.23 21.83
N THR A 33 21.73 -87.25 20.86
CA THR A 33 22.65 -86.18 20.51
C THR A 33 22.38 -85.77 19.08
N LEU A 34 22.22 -84.48 18.84
CA LEU A 34 22.01 -83.92 17.51
C LEU A 34 23.19 -83.00 17.17
N THR A 35 23.80 -83.24 16.03
CA THR A 35 24.76 -82.32 15.41
C THR A 35 24.17 -81.70 14.16
N PHE A 36 24.39 -80.42 13.94
CA PHE A 36 24.01 -79.72 12.71
C PHE A 36 24.93 -78.51 12.47
N GLU A 37 25.06 -78.12 11.22
CA GLU A 37 25.77 -76.90 10.82
C GLU A 37 24.77 -75.75 10.66
N ALA A 38 25.13 -74.57 11.16
CA ALA A 38 24.31 -73.38 11.11
C ALA A 38 25.17 -72.11 11.09
N ASP A 39 24.79 -71.15 10.24
CA ASP A 39 25.44 -69.84 10.10
C ASP A 39 24.83 -68.77 11.04
N PHE A 40 23.99 -69.20 11.98
CA PHE A 40 23.36 -68.35 13.00
C PHE A 40 23.93 -68.60 14.41
N ASP A 41 23.77 -67.61 15.28
CA ASP A 41 24.09 -67.68 16.71
C ASP A 41 22.82 -68.01 17.53
N ILE A 42 22.79 -69.16 18.18
CA ILE A 42 21.76 -69.48 19.18
C ILE A 42 21.95 -68.60 20.43
N THR A 43 20.99 -67.72 20.69
CA THR A 43 20.99 -66.78 21.83
C THR A 43 20.25 -67.32 23.05
N ASN A 44 19.29 -68.22 22.84
CA ASN A 44 18.51 -68.86 23.90
C ASN A 44 18.02 -70.24 23.44
N ILE A 45 17.93 -71.23 24.33
CA ILE A 45 17.52 -72.60 23.99
C ILE A 45 16.68 -73.23 25.10
N TRP A 46 15.68 -74.02 24.71
CA TRP A 46 14.85 -74.81 25.63
C TRP A 46 14.64 -76.22 25.07
N GLY A 47 14.51 -77.20 25.97
CA GLY A 47 14.31 -78.61 25.57
C GLY A 47 15.57 -79.35 25.14
N ALA A 48 16.73 -78.70 25.10
CA ALA A 48 18.02 -79.31 24.82
C ALA A 48 19.12 -78.55 25.56
N GLU A 49 20.32 -79.11 25.63
CA GLU A 49 21.52 -78.40 26.06
C GLU A 49 22.59 -78.41 24.96
N ILE A 50 23.25 -77.27 24.76
CA ILE A 50 24.38 -77.14 23.84
C ILE A 50 25.61 -77.75 24.54
N VAL A 51 26.18 -78.79 23.94
CA VAL A 51 27.37 -79.49 24.42
C VAL A 51 28.64 -78.78 23.93
N SER A 52 28.66 -78.38 22.66
CA SER A 52 29.78 -77.66 22.05
C SER A 52 29.33 -76.87 20.83
N ARG A 53 30.17 -75.90 20.45
CA ARG A 53 30.10 -75.21 19.16
C ARG A 53 31.51 -75.04 18.62
N GLU A 54 31.77 -75.59 17.44
CA GLU A 54 33.05 -75.48 16.73
C GLU A 54 32.81 -74.83 15.37
N GLY A 55 33.06 -73.51 15.28
CA GLY A 55 32.64 -72.73 14.12
C GLY A 55 31.12 -72.76 13.95
N ASN A 56 30.66 -73.27 12.82
CA ASN A 56 29.24 -73.36 12.47
C ASN A 56 28.61 -74.69 12.91
N LEU A 57 29.39 -75.63 13.45
CA LEU A 57 28.89 -76.93 13.90
C LEU A 57 28.40 -76.85 15.35
N TYR A 58 27.12 -77.11 15.56
CA TYR A 58 26.49 -77.24 16.86
C TYR A 58 26.36 -78.71 17.26
N THR A 59 26.71 -79.04 18.51
CA THR A 59 26.38 -80.34 19.13
C THR A 59 25.45 -80.12 20.30
N LEU A 60 24.26 -80.69 20.26
CA LEU A 60 23.24 -80.61 21.30
C LEU A 60 22.93 -82.01 21.83
N ARG A 61 22.47 -82.10 23.08
CA ARG A 61 21.93 -83.34 23.63
C ARG A 61 20.66 -83.13 24.42
N ASN A 62 19.97 -84.24 24.65
CA ASN A 62 18.75 -84.30 25.45
C ASN A 62 18.98 -83.83 26.89
N LEU A 63 17.90 -83.32 27.51
CA LEU A 63 17.80 -83.16 28.95
C LEU A 63 17.35 -84.47 29.60
N SER A 64 17.44 -84.58 30.92
CA SER A 64 17.09 -85.82 31.64
C SER A 64 15.64 -86.26 31.42
N TRP A 65 14.71 -85.33 31.19
CA TRP A 65 13.28 -85.60 31.06
C TRP A 65 12.83 -85.96 29.63
N ASN A 66 13.62 -85.68 28.59
CA ASN A 66 13.32 -86.03 27.20
C ASN A 66 14.37 -86.95 26.56
N ALA A 67 15.17 -87.63 27.40
CA ALA A 67 16.14 -88.62 26.95
C ALA A 67 15.47 -89.80 26.22
N ASN A 68 14.34 -90.28 26.76
CA ASN A 68 13.64 -91.43 26.22
C ASN A 68 12.55 -90.97 25.24
N VAL A 69 12.65 -91.36 23.97
CA VAL A 69 11.65 -91.10 22.93
C VAL A 69 11.07 -92.44 22.49
N PRO A 70 9.85 -92.81 22.92
CA PRO A 70 9.25 -94.11 22.56
C PRO A 70 9.09 -94.30 21.05
N ALA A 71 8.97 -95.56 20.62
CA ALA A 71 8.72 -95.89 19.22
C ALA A 71 7.44 -95.19 18.69
N GLY A 72 7.56 -94.53 17.55
CA GLY A 72 6.48 -93.76 16.90
C GLY A 72 6.15 -92.42 17.56
N GLN A 73 6.87 -92.02 18.61
CA GLN A 73 6.70 -90.73 19.28
C GLN A 73 7.82 -89.76 18.89
N SER A 74 7.61 -88.48 19.21
CA SER A 74 8.61 -87.43 19.02
C SER A 74 8.72 -86.55 20.25
N VAL A 75 9.88 -85.92 20.43
CA VAL A 75 10.11 -84.85 21.40
C VAL A 75 10.55 -83.59 20.67
N ASN A 76 10.19 -82.42 21.19
CA ASN A 76 10.52 -81.14 20.58
C ASN A 76 11.43 -80.33 21.48
N PHE A 77 12.36 -79.60 20.88
CA PHE A 77 13.12 -78.54 21.51
C PHE A 77 13.12 -77.32 20.58
N GLY A 78 13.44 -76.16 21.11
CA GLY A 78 13.50 -74.94 20.31
C GLY A 78 14.55 -73.96 20.82
N PHE A 79 14.83 -72.95 20.01
CA PHE A 79 15.82 -71.93 20.30
C PHE A 79 15.48 -70.61 19.62
N GLN A 80 16.01 -69.51 20.18
CA GLN A 80 16.08 -68.21 19.51
C GLN A 80 17.48 -68.02 18.93
N ALA A 81 17.57 -67.43 17.74
CA ALA A 81 18.84 -67.20 17.06
C ALA A 81 18.87 -65.90 16.23
N VAL A 82 20.09 -65.43 15.94
CA VAL A 82 20.38 -64.22 15.14
C VAL A 82 21.55 -64.48 14.18
N PRO A 83 21.66 -63.76 13.04
CA PRO A 83 20.70 -62.80 12.48
C PRO A 83 19.45 -63.49 11.90
N GLY A 84 18.44 -62.71 11.51
CA GLY A 84 17.23 -63.20 10.83
C GLY A 84 17.48 -63.60 9.35
N PRO A 85 16.89 -62.91 8.35
CA PRO A 85 16.87 -63.38 6.96
C PRO A 85 18.25 -63.67 6.37
N GLY A 86 18.36 -64.80 5.66
CA GLY A 86 19.56 -65.17 4.89
C GLY A 86 20.57 -66.08 5.61
N GLY A 87 20.31 -66.48 6.86
CA GLY A 87 21.18 -67.36 7.64
C GLY A 87 20.45 -68.36 8.55
N ASN A 88 19.14 -68.58 8.36
CA ASN A 88 18.25 -69.29 9.29
C ASN A 88 18.09 -70.81 8.99
N THR A 89 19.07 -71.45 8.33
CA THR A 89 18.96 -72.88 7.99
C THR A 89 19.93 -73.70 8.82
N ALA A 90 19.42 -74.73 9.51
CA ALA A 90 20.24 -75.82 10.03
C ALA A 90 20.40 -76.89 8.95
N VAL A 91 21.63 -77.23 8.59
CA VAL A 91 21.96 -78.24 7.57
C VAL A 91 22.78 -79.39 8.17
N ASN A 92 22.89 -80.50 7.43
CA ASN A 92 23.70 -81.66 7.82
C ASN A 92 23.32 -82.23 9.20
N LEU A 93 22.01 -82.41 9.44
CA LEU A 93 21.50 -82.97 10.69
C LEU A 93 21.95 -84.43 10.85
N VAL A 94 22.65 -84.70 11.95
CA VAL A 94 23.14 -86.03 12.31
C VAL A 94 22.61 -86.35 13.71
N LEU A 95 21.76 -87.37 13.81
CA LEU A 95 21.15 -87.82 15.05
C LEU A 95 21.86 -89.10 15.52
N ASN A 96 22.46 -89.05 16.71
CA ASN A 96 23.22 -90.17 17.29
C ASN A 96 24.30 -90.75 16.36
N GLY A 97 24.90 -89.90 15.52
CA GLY A 97 25.95 -90.29 14.57
C GLY A 97 25.44 -90.82 13.23
N GLU A 98 24.13 -90.86 13.00
CA GLU A 98 23.54 -91.19 11.70
C GLU A 98 22.98 -89.93 11.02
N GLU A 99 23.28 -89.73 9.74
CA GLU A 99 22.64 -88.69 8.93
C GLU A 99 21.13 -88.95 8.88
N VAL A 100 20.34 -87.92 9.19
CA VAL A 100 18.88 -87.97 9.10
C VAL A 100 18.42 -87.05 7.98
N GLU A 101 17.42 -87.49 7.21
CA GLU A 101 16.89 -86.72 6.08
C GLU A 101 16.42 -85.33 6.56
N PRO A 102 16.93 -84.22 5.99
CA PRO A 102 16.44 -82.89 6.35
C PRO A 102 14.97 -82.73 5.90
N PRO A 103 14.15 -81.94 6.62
CA PRO A 103 12.84 -81.58 6.10
C PRO A 103 12.98 -80.81 4.81
N VAL A 104 12.03 -81.03 3.89
CA VAL A 104 11.89 -80.19 2.71
C VAL A 104 11.51 -78.78 3.20
N PRO A 105 12.30 -77.73 2.91
CA PRO A 105 11.95 -76.38 3.31
C PRO A 105 10.59 -75.99 2.74
N LEU A 106 9.76 -75.29 3.53
CA LEU A 106 8.51 -74.72 3.02
C LEU A 106 8.82 -73.86 1.78
N PRO A 107 7.94 -73.85 0.78
CA PRO A 107 8.10 -72.94 -0.34
C PRO A 107 8.09 -71.49 0.11
N ALA A 108 8.78 -70.63 -0.63
CA ALA A 108 8.81 -69.20 -0.38
C ALA A 108 8.07 -68.44 -1.48
N LEU A 109 7.21 -67.50 -1.06
CA LEU A 109 6.45 -66.60 -1.92
C LEU A 109 7.16 -65.24 -2.04
N SER A 110 7.27 -64.72 -3.25
CA SER A 110 7.81 -63.38 -3.52
C SER A 110 6.94 -62.66 -4.54
N VAL A 111 6.51 -61.45 -4.24
CA VAL A 111 5.89 -60.55 -5.21
C VAL A 111 6.96 -59.67 -5.86
N ALA A 112 6.83 -59.42 -7.17
CA ALA A 112 7.70 -58.54 -7.93
C ALA A 112 7.00 -57.21 -8.26
N ASP A 113 7.77 -56.14 -8.33
CA ASP A 113 7.33 -54.82 -8.79
C ASP A 113 6.71 -54.90 -10.20
N ALA A 114 5.80 -53.98 -10.47
CA ALA A 114 5.10 -53.89 -11.75
C ALA A 114 5.02 -52.44 -12.21
N SER A 115 4.80 -52.22 -13.50
CA SER A 115 4.49 -50.91 -14.04
C SER A 115 3.48 -51.04 -15.17
N VAL A 116 2.63 -50.03 -15.33
CA VAL A 116 1.68 -49.92 -16.42
C VAL A 116 1.63 -48.46 -16.87
N VAL A 117 1.30 -48.23 -18.15
CA VAL A 117 0.94 -46.90 -18.65
C VAL A 117 -0.55 -46.71 -18.41
N GLU A 118 -0.97 -45.57 -17.88
CA GLU A 118 -2.38 -45.32 -17.53
C GLU A 118 -3.30 -45.30 -18.76
N GLY A 119 -2.89 -44.55 -19.81
CA GLY A 119 -3.64 -44.34 -21.04
C GLY A 119 -4.71 -43.27 -20.95
N ASP A 120 -5.10 -42.71 -22.10
CA ASP A 120 -6.00 -41.55 -22.21
C ASP A 120 -7.43 -41.71 -21.61
N ASP A 121 -7.94 -42.94 -21.53
CA ASP A 121 -9.28 -43.25 -21.02
C ASP A 121 -9.45 -44.70 -20.51
N GLY A 122 -10.50 -44.92 -19.71
CA GLY A 122 -10.92 -46.27 -19.32
C GLY A 122 -10.05 -46.89 -18.23
N VAL A 123 -9.72 -48.18 -18.37
CA VAL A 123 -8.92 -48.91 -17.38
C VAL A 123 -7.76 -49.67 -18.02
N SER A 124 -6.60 -49.58 -17.39
CA SER A 124 -5.38 -50.33 -17.67
C SER A 124 -5.08 -51.31 -16.53
N GLU A 125 -4.34 -52.38 -16.83
CA GLU A 125 -4.13 -53.47 -15.87
C GLU A 125 -2.69 -53.47 -15.34
N LEU A 126 -2.53 -53.06 -14.09
CA LEU A 126 -1.27 -53.19 -13.36
C LEU A 126 -1.17 -54.59 -12.76
N VAL A 127 -0.29 -55.42 -13.33
CA VAL A 127 -0.23 -56.86 -13.04
C VAL A 127 1.00 -57.21 -12.21
N PHE A 128 0.77 -57.52 -10.93
CA PHE A 128 1.81 -58.02 -10.04
C PHE A 128 1.98 -59.52 -10.18
N THR A 129 3.22 -59.99 -10.31
CA THR A 129 3.53 -61.42 -10.35
C THR A 129 4.02 -61.91 -8.99
N VAL A 130 3.33 -62.91 -8.43
CA VAL A 130 3.72 -63.63 -7.23
C VAL A 130 4.32 -64.97 -7.63
N THR A 131 5.53 -65.25 -7.18
CA THR A 131 6.28 -66.48 -7.48
C THR A 131 6.40 -67.37 -6.25
N ARG A 132 6.27 -68.68 -6.44
CA ARG A 132 6.51 -69.73 -5.45
C ARG A 132 7.80 -70.47 -5.80
N SER A 133 8.76 -70.45 -4.89
CA SER A 133 10.05 -71.15 -5.01
C SER A 133 10.17 -72.27 -3.97
N GLY A 134 11.04 -73.26 -4.19
CA GLY A 134 11.19 -74.41 -3.28
C GLY A 134 10.20 -75.55 -3.58
N ASP A 135 9.61 -76.15 -2.55
CA ASP A 135 8.70 -77.29 -2.70
C ASP A 135 7.37 -76.89 -3.35
N THR A 136 7.01 -77.57 -4.43
CA THR A 136 5.76 -77.34 -5.15
C THR A 136 4.67 -78.35 -4.80
N GLN A 137 4.91 -79.27 -3.86
CA GLN A 137 3.89 -80.21 -3.40
C GLN A 137 2.85 -79.53 -2.49
N GLY A 138 1.59 -79.91 -2.64
CA GLY A 138 0.47 -79.38 -1.86
C GLY A 138 0.10 -77.92 -2.19
N PRO A 139 -1.13 -77.50 -1.81
CA PRO A 139 -1.57 -76.13 -1.99
C PRO A 139 -0.95 -75.19 -0.95
N VAL A 140 -0.71 -73.94 -1.33
CA VAL A 140 -0.33 -72.85 -0.42
C VAL A 140 -1.17 -71.62 -0.71
N SER A 141 -1.40 -70.76 0.29
CA SER A 141 -2.17 -69.52 0.12
C SER A 141 -1.48 -68.33 0.79
N VAL A 142 -1.80 -67.13 0.31
CA VAL A 142 -1.34 -65.86 0.87
C VAL A 142 -2.39 -64.79 0.66
N ASP A 143 -2.63 -63.96 1.67
CA ASP A 143 -3.52 -62.80 1.55
C ASP A 143 -2.76 -61.63 0.90
N TYR A 144 -3.49 -60.75 0.21
CA TYR A 144 -2.93 -59.55 -0.39
C TYR A 144 -3.88 -58.36 -0.26
N ASN A 145 -3.31 -57.16 -0.22
CA ASN A 145 -4.05 -55.90 -0.35
C ASN A 145 -3.17 -54.79 -0.96
N THR A 146 -3.79 -53.84 -1.65
CA THR A 146 -3.14 -52.61 -2.07
C THR A 146 -3.11 -51.57 -0.96
N LEU A 147 -2.13 -50.67 -1.01
CA LEU A 147 -1.99 -49.49 -0.16
C LEU A 147 -1.57 -48.30 -1.03
N ASP A 148 -2.14 -47.14 -0.76
CA ASP A 148 -1.83 -45.90 -1.49
C ASP A 148 -0.35 -45.52 -1.35
N GLY A 149 0.20 -44.93 -2.41
CA GLY A 149 1.49 -44.27 -2.42
C GLY A 149 1.30 -42.79 -2.80
N THR A 150 1.83 -42.38 -3.96
CA THR A 150 1.38 -41.11 -4.59
C THR A 150 0.09 -41.32 -5.37
N ALA A 151 -0.10 -42.51 -5.95
CA ALA A 151 -1.37 -42.93 -6.52
C ALA A 151 -2.36 -43.27 -5.39
N LEU A 152 -3.59 -42.77 -5.51
CA LEU A 152 -4.69 -42.85 -4.56
C LEU A 152 -5.81 -43.75 -5.08
N ALA A 153 -6.31 -44.62 -4.19
CA ALA A 153 -7.44 -45.47 -4.53
C ALA A 153 -8.71 -44.66 -4.80
N GLY A 154 -9.34 -44.92 -5.94
CA GLY A 154 -10.58 -44.30 -6.38
C GLY A 154 -10.40 -43.17 -7.40
N SER A 155 -9.24 -42.49 -7.41
CA SER A 155 -8.85 -41.61 -8.52
C SER A 155 -8.02 -42.39 -9.53
N ASP A 156 -6.87 -42.93 -9.11
CA ASP A 156 -5.82 -43.37 -10.04
C ASP A 156 -5.85 -44.89 -10.21
N TYR A 157 -6.37 -45.61 -9.20
CA TYR A 157 -6.55 -47.06 -9.28
C TYR A 157 -7.71 -47.57 -8.40
N ALA A 158 -8.19 -48.78 -8.67
CA ALA A 158 -9.18 -49.46 -7.83
C ALA A 158 -8.48 -50.29 -6.73
N ALA A 159 -8.73 -49.95 -5.45
CA ALA A 159 -8.20 -50.73 -4.33
C ALA A 159 -8.73 -52.17 -4.31
N ILE A 160 -7.84 -53.14 -4.13
CA ILE A 160 -8.18 -54.56 -4.06
C ILE A 160 -7.57 -55.23 -2.82
N ALA A 161 -8.28 -56.25 -2.33
CA ALA A 161 -7.76 -57.20 -1.35
C ALA A 161 -8.34 -58.59 -1.61
N GLY A 162 -7.59 -59.64 -1.28
CA GLY A 162 -8.03 -61.02 -1.48
C GLY A 162 -7.04 -62.06 -1.00
N THR A 163 -7.30 -63.33 -1.34
CA THR A 163 -6.42 -64.46 -1.04
C THR A 163 -5.99 -65.13 -2.34
N LEU A 164 -4.68 -65.25 -2.54
CA LEU A 164 -4.08 -65.93 -3.68
C LEU A 164 -3.70 -67.36 -3.29
N VAL A 165 -4.26 -68.35 -4.00
CA VAL A 165 -4.03 -69.77 -3.72
C VAL A 165 -3.22 -70.40 -4.86
N PHE A 166 -2.08 -71.01 -4.55
CA PHE A 166 -1.34 -71.87 -5.47
C PHE A 166 -1.76 -73.31 -5.25
N ALA A 167 -2.22 -73.98 -6.29
CA ALA A 167 -2.39 -75.42 -6.32
C ALA A 167 -1.03 -76.13 -6.36
N GLU A 168 -1.05 -77.44 -6.15
CA GLU A 168 0.13 -78.29 -6.32
C GLU A 168 0.75 -78.10 -7.72
N GLY A 169 2.06 -77.89 -7.77
CA GLY A 169 2.83 -77.69 -9.01
C GLY A 169 2.82 -76.26 -9.57
N GLU A 170 1.98 -75.35 -9.07
CA GLU A 170 1.96 -73.95 -9.53
C GLU A 170 3.13 -73.16 -8.93
N THR A 171 3.89 -72.46 -9.78
CA THR A 171 5.08 -71.71 -9.38
C THR A 171 4.95 -70.20 -9.59
N SER A 172 3.88 -69.73 -10.25
CA SER A 172 3.62 -68.31 -10.49
C SER A 172 2.12 -68.04 -10.59
N LYS A 173 1.67 -66.91 -10.05
CA LYS A 173 0.32 -66.35 -10.23
C LYS A 173 0.37 -64.83 -10.32
N THR A 174 -0.69 -64.23 -10.82
CA THR A 174 -0.82 -62.79 -10.98
C THR A 174 -1.94 -62.21 -10.12
N ILE A 175 -1.75 -60.96 -9.69
CA ILE A 175 -2.75 -60.11 -9.06
C ILE A 175 -2.93 -58.90 -9.98
N HIS A 176 -4.19 -58.55 -10.25
CA HIS A 176 -4.60 -57.58 -11.24
C HIS A 176 -5.22 -56.37 -10.56
N VAL A 177 -4.62 -55.20 -10.72
CA VAL A 177 -5.11 -53.91 -10.20
C VAL A 177 -5.55 -53.06 -11.39
N GLU A 178 -6.80 -52.61 -11.40
CA GLU A 178 -7.31 -51.67 -12.40
C GLU A 178 -6.74 -50.27 -12.11
N VAL A 179 -6.10 -49.67 -13.10
CA VAL A 179 -5.61 -48.29 -13.13
C VAL A 179 -6.56 -47.49 -14.01
N HIS A 180 -7.00 -46.32 -13.55
CA HIS A 180 -7.90 -45.46 -14.31
C HIS A 180 -7.08 -44.56 -15.22
N GLY A 181 -7.44 -44.51 -16.50
CA GLY A 181 -6.79 -43.64 -17.47
C GLY A 181 -7.51 -42.31 -17.64
N ASP A 182 -6.77 -41.23 -17.82
CA ASP A 182 -7.28 -39.93 -18.23
C ASP A 182 -6.26 -39.13 -19.07
N THR A 183 -6.45 -37.81 -19.20
CA THR A 183 -5.64 -36.95 -20.10
C THR A 183 -4.94 -35.81 -19.34
N LEU A 184 -4.97 -35.85 -18.01
CA LEU A 184 -4.36 -34.87 -17.14
C LEU A 184 -2.90 -35.27 -16.93
N PHE A 185 -1.98 -34.36 -17.27
CA PHE A 185 -0.58 -34.59 -16.97
C PHE A 185 -0.35 -34.71 -15.45
N GLU A 186 0.05 -35.91 -15.03
CA GLU A 186 0.45 -36.24 -13.67
C GLU A 186 1.86 -36.84 -13.71
N PRO A 187 2.78 -36.55 -12.77
CA PRO A 187 4.07 -37.25 -12.76
C PRO A 187 3.89 -38.75 -12.50
N ASP A 188 4.82 -39.62 -12.95
CA ASP A 188 4.78 -41.06 -12.63
C ASP A 188 4.46 -41.32 -11.14
N GLU A 189 3.41 -42.09 -10.89
CA GLU A 189 2.88 -42.34 -9.56
C GLU A 189 3.10 -43.77 -9.12
N TYR A 190 2.96 -44.05 -7.82
CA TYR A 190 3.08 -45.42 -7.32
C TYR A 190 2.07 -45.79 -6.24
N LEU A 191 1.79 -47.10 -6.15
CA LEU A 191 1.08 -47.77 -5.08
C LEU A 191 1.86 -49.00 -4.60
N ASN A 192 1.50 -49.56 -3.44
CA ASN A 192 2.13 -50.78 -2.92
C ASN A 192 1.15 -51.95 -2.86
N LEU A 193 1.62 -53.15 -3.24
CA LEU A 193 0.92 -54.42 -3.00
C LEU A 193 1.62 -55.17 -1.87
N VAL A 194 0.87 -55.52 -0.81
CA VAL A 194 1.41 -56.20 0.37
C VAL A 194 0.85 -57.61 0.48
N LEU A 195 1.73 -58.59 0.68
CA LEU A 195 1.41 -59.98 0.99
C LEU A 195 1.40 -60.21 2.50
N SER A 196 0.45 -60.99 2.99
CA SER A 196 0.32 -61.33 4.42
C SER A 196 -0.29 -62.73 4.62
N ALA A 197 -0.28 -63.20 5.88
CA ALA A 197 -0.97 -64.43 6.30
C ALA A 197 -0.73 -65.67 5.41
N ALA A 198 0.54 -65.96 5.06
CA ALA A 198 0.84 -67.14 4.24
C ALA A 198 0.59 -68.46 4.99
N GLU A 199 -0.08 -69.41 4.33
CA GLU A 199 -0.31 -70.77 4.82
C GLU A 199 0.38 -71.79 3.92
N GLY A 200 1.15 -72.71 4.51
CA GLY A 200 1.92 -73.72 3.78
C GLY A 200 3.16 -73.20 3.05
N ALA A 201 3.48 -71.91 3.19
CA ALA A 201 4.64 -71.23 2.61
C ALA A 201 5.18 -70.15 3.57
N THR A 202 6.39 -69.65 3.30
CA THR A 202 6.93 -68.42 3.92
C THR A 202 6.86 -67.25 2.94
N ILE A 203 6.79 -66.01 3.43
CA ILE A 203 6.89 -64.81 2.58
C ILE A 203 8.35 -64.36 2.54
N ALA A 204 9.00 -64.46 1.39
CA ALA A 204 10.37 -63.99 1.19
C ALA A 204 10.42 -62.51 0.75
N THR A 205 9.51 -62.10 -0.14
CA THR A 205 9.32 -60.69 -0.53
C THR A 205 7.84 -60.37 -0.41
N GLY A 206 7.48 -59.60 0.62
CA GLY A 206 6.08 -59.35 1.00
C GLY A 206 5.51 -58.02 0.54
N THR A 207 6.29 -57.19 -0.15
CA THR A 207 5.84 -55.90 -0.67
C THR A 207 6.43 -55.68 -2.05
N ALA A 208 5.60 -55.19 -2.97
CA ALA A 208 6.00 -54.76 -4.30
C ALA A 208 5.45 -53.37 -4.58
N THR A 209 6.22 -52.56 -5.30
CA THR A 209 5.80 -51.25 -5.79
C THR A 209 5.22 -51.40 -7.20
N GLY A 210 4.06 -50.80 -7.40
CA GLY A 210 3.43 -50.65 -8.70
C GLY A 210 3.57 -49.22 -9.18
N ILE A 211 4.14 -48.99 -10.36
CA ILE A 211 4.29 -47.66 -10.95
C ILE A 211 3.24 -47.45 -12.04
N ILE A 212 2.47 -46.39 -11.92
CA ILE A 212 1.60 -45.87 -12.99
C ILE A 212 2.45 -44.84 -13.75
N LEU A 213 2.73 -45.13 -15.02
CA LEU A 213 3.56 -44.31 -15.88
C LEU A 213 2.66 -43.34 -16.64
N ASN A 214 2.98 -42.06 -16.55
CA ASN A 214 2.25 -41.03 -17.28
C ASN A 214 2.63 -41.02 -18.76
N ASP A 215 1.63 -41.13 -19.63
CA ASP A 215 1.78 -40.95 -21.08
C ASP A 215 1.22 -39.62 -21.62
N ASP A 216 0.67 -38.77 -20.75
CA ASP A 216 0.19 -37.45 -21.12
C ASP A 216 1.30 -36.43 -21.36
N GLU A 217 1.03 -35.51 -22.29
CA GLU A 217 1.96 -34.45 -22.66
C GLU A 217 2.11 -33.44 -21.52
N ALA A 218 3.32 -33.33 -20.97
CA ALA A 218 3.66 -32.30 -20.00
C ALA A 218 3.30 -30.90 -20.54
N PRO A 219 2.63 -30.05 -19.74
CA PRO A 219 2.38 -28.67 -20.14
C PRO A 219 3.70 -28.00 -20.51
N ALA A 220 3.72 -27.26 -21.63
CA ALA A 220 4.88 -26.47 -21.99
C ALA A 220 5.25 -25.52 -20.82
N PRO A 221 6.54 -25.38 -20.46
CA PRO A 221 6.92 -24.44 -19.42
C PRO A 221 6.51 -23.03 -19.84
N ALA A 222 5.71 -22.36 -19.01
CA ALA A 222 5.31 -20.98 -19.26
C ALA A 222 6.56 -20.09 -19.31
N ILE A 223 6.89 -19.58 -20.50
CA ILE A 223 7.90 -18.54 -20.64
C ILE A 223 7.22 -17.26 -20.16
N LEU A 224 7.54 -16.82 -18.95
CA LEU A 224 7.01 -15.58 -18.44
C LEU A 224 7.65 -14.39 -19.17
N PRO A 225 6.88 -13.37 -19.55
CA PRO A 225 7.43 -12.14 -20.10
C PRO A 225 8.41 -11.47 -19.11
N VAL A 226 9.35 -10.69 -19.63
CA VAL A 226 10.27 -9.89 -18.82
C VAL A 226 9.69 -8.49 -18.65
N VAL A 227 9.47 -8.06 -17.41
CA VAL A 227 9.05 -6.68 -17.09
C VAL A 227 10.28 -5.80 -16.86
N SER A 228 10.28 -4.59 -17.42
CA SER A 228 11.37 -3.62 -17.28
C SER A 228 10.82 -2.19 -17.18
N ILE A 229 11.51 -1.33 -16.43
CA ILE A 229 11.19 0.09 -16.31
C ILE A 229 12.23 0.96 -17.03
N GLY A 230 11.77 2.02 -17.70
CA GLY A 230 12.61 3.04 -18.32
C GLY A 230 13.00 4.17 -17.36
N ASN A 231 13.90 5.05 -17.80
CA ASN A 231 14.19 6.30 -17.08
C ASN A 231 13.21 7.39 -17.49
N ALA A 232 13.03 8.38 -16.62
CA ALA A 232 12.24 9.57 -16.88
C ALA A 232 13.11 10.82 -16.66
N THR A 233 12.90 11.85 -17.48
CA THR A 233 13.46 13.18 -17.26
C THR A 233 12.35 14.18 -17.40
N VAL A 234 12.29 15.11 -16.47
CA VAL A 234 11.23 16.10 -16.36
C VAL A 234 11.88 17.41 -15.92
N VAL A 235 11.44 18.52 -16.49
CA VAL A 235 11.83 19.86 -16.02
C VAL A 235 10.95 20.17 -14.83
N GLU A 236 11.56 20.63 -13.75
CA GLU A 236 10.90 20.95 -12.47
C GLU A 236 9.68 21.85 -12.67
N GLY A 237 9.86 22.93 -13.44
CA GLY A 237 8.83 23.90 -13.72
C GLY A 237 8.66 24.87 -12.56
N ASP A 238 8.17 26.07 -12.87
CA ASP A 238 7.78 27.01 -11.83
C ASP A 238 6.48 26.54 -11.14
N PRO A 239 6.32 26.74 -9.81
CA PRO A 239 5.06 26.56 -9.14
C PRO A 239 4.06 27.49 -9.81
N ALA A 240 2.82 27.01 -9.96
CA ALA A 240 1.76 27.77 -10.61
C ALA A 240 1.77 29.22 -10.12
N ALA A 241 2.04 30.16 -11.03
CA ALA A 241 1.88 31.57 -10.74
C ALA A 241 0.38 31.84 -10.55
N GLY A 242 -0.07 31.70 -9.30
CA GLY A 242 -1.45 31.89 -8.86
C GLY A 242 -2.02 30.65 -8.19
N SER A 243 -1.76 30.48 -6.87
CA SER A 243 -2.73 29.73 -6.05
C SER A 243 -4.04 30.49 -6.16
N ALA A 244 -5.15 29.84 -6.44
CA ALA A 244 -6.43 30.55 -6.50
C ALA A 244 -6.97 30.94 -5.10
N ALA A 245 -6.12 30.89 -4.06
CA ALA A 245 -6.31 31.60 -2.80
C ALA A 245 -5.15 32.57 -2.48
N SER A 246 -4.43 33.06 -3.50
CA SER A 246 -3.37 34.06 -3.33
C SER A 246 -4.04 35.41 -3.05
N GLY A 247 -4.24 35.72 -1.77
CA GLY A 247 -4.91 36.93 -1.34
C GLY A 247 -6.03 36.65 -0.33
N TRP A 248 -6.86 37.66 -0.14
CA TRP A 248 -7.96 37.65 0.80
C TRP A 248 -9.22 37.04 0.20
N LEU A 249 -9.94 36.26 1.01
CA LEU A 249 -11.24 35.74 0.62
C LEU A 249 -12.35 36.78 0.86
N SER A 250 -13.44 36.64 0.12
CA SER A 250 -14.66 37.43 0.30
C SER A 250 -15.89 36.55 0.08
N THR A 251 -17.09 37.13 0.11
CA THR A 251 -18.34 36.39 -0.12
C THR A 251 -19.12 36.99 -1.28
N SER A 252 -19.75 36.13 -2.07
CA SER A 252 -20.62 36.52 -3.19
C SER A 252 -21.85 35.63 -3.20
N GLY A 253 -23.00 36.20 -2.82
CA GLY A 253 -24.22 35.40 -2.59
C GLY A 253 -23.98 34.37 -1.50
N ASN A 254 -24.15 33.09 -1.82
CA ASN A 254 -23.86 31.97 -0.93
C ASN A 254 -22.45 31.36 -1.10
N GLN A 255 -21.60 31.94 -1.95
CA GLN A 255 -20.25 31.44 -2.21
C GLN A 255 -19.19 32.19 -1.40
N ILE A 256 -18.17 31.48 -0.94
CA ILE A 256 -16.88 32.10 -0.60
C ILE A 256 -16.11 32.23 -1.91
N VAL A 257 -15.50 33.39 -2.14
CA VAL A 257 -14.75 33.66 -3.36
C VAL A 257 -13.33 34.12 -3.05
N ASP A 258 -12.42 33.81 -3.95
CA ASP A 258 -11.06 34.33 -3.94
C ASP A 258 -10.99 35.81 -4.35
N ALA A 259 -9.76 36.35 -4.42
CA ALA A 259 -9.52 37.74 -4.80
C ALA A 259 -9.93 38.05 -6.26
N ASP A 260 -9.98 37.04 -7.12
CA ASP A 260 -10.39 37.13 -8.52
C ASP A 260 -11.91 36.92 -8.70
N GLY A 261 -12.62 36.57 -7.63
CA GLY A 261 -14.06 36.35 -7.60
C GLY A 261 -14.48 34.93 -7.97
N ASN A 262 -13.55 33.97 -8.06
CA ASN A 262 -13.90 32.57 -8.29
C ASN A 262 -14.40 31.91 -7.01
N SER A 263 -15.43 31.08 -7.11
CA SER A 263 -15.93 30.31 -5.97
C SER A 263 -14.90 29.28 -5.52
N VAL A 264 -14.59 29.32 -4.22
CA VAL A 264 -13.69 28.39 -3.54
C VAL A 264 -14.40 27.68 -2.40
N GLN A 265 -13.89 26.54 -1.98
CA GLN A 265 -14.42 25.80 -0.84
C GLN A 265 -13.34 25.60 0.22
N ILE A 266 -13.63 25.98 1.45
CA ILE A 266 -12.82 25.59 2.60
C ILE A 266 -13.15 24.12 2.91
N SER A 267 -12.14 23.26 2.88
CA SER A 267 -12.25 21.83 3.15
C SER A 267 -11.13 21.44 4.12
N GLY A 268 -11.38 21.63 5.41
CA GLY A 268 -10.31 21.65 6.39
C GLY A 268 -10.52 20.75 7.61
N VAL A 269 -9.71 20.99 8.64
CA VAL A 269 -9.73 20.21 9.88
C VAL A 269 -9.49 21.11 11.09
N ASN A 270 -10.09 20.73 12.23
CA ASN A 270 -9.83 21.38 13.51
C ASN A 270 -8.59 20.78 14.18
N TRP A 271 -7.61 21.60 14.54
CA TRP A 271 -6.44 21.17 15.34
C TRP A 271 -6.42 21.87 16.70
N PHE A 272 -7.00 21.21 17.71
CA PHE A 272 -7.21 21.83 19.02
C PHE A 272 -6.04 21.66 20.00
N GLY A 273 -5.98 22.54 20.99
CA GLY A 273 -5.10 22.50 22.16
C GLY A 273 -4.67 23.88 22.68
N LEU A 274 -4.71 24.92 21.84
CA LEU A 274 -4.38 26.31 22.23
C LEU A 274 -5.45 26.92 23.16
N GLU A 275 -6.69 26.42 23.09
CA GLU A 275 -7.79 26.72 24.01
C GLU A 275 -7.69 25.99 25.34
N SER A 276 -6.80 25.01 25.45
CA SER A 276 -6.65 24.17 26.62
C SER A 276 -5.57 24.72 27.57
N GLY A 277 -5.44 24.13 28.75
CA GLY A 277 -4.37 24.45 29.69
C GLY A 277 -2.96 24.10 29.18
N ASN A 278 -2.84 23.51 27.99
CA ASN A 278 -1.58 23.30 27.29
C ASN A 278 -1.06 24.58 26.64
N PHE A 279 -1.94 25.48 26.21
CA PHE A 279 -1.60 26.69 25.44
C PHE A 279 -0.76 26.40 24.19
N ALA A 280 -0.92 25.21 23.62
CA ALA A 280 -0.27 24.73 22.40
C ALA A 280 -1.14 23.62 21.81
N PRO A 281 -1.15 23.43 20.47
CA PRO A 281 -1.91 22.31 19.89
C PRO A 281 -1.48 20.98 20.50
N HIS A 282 -2.45 20.11 20.72
CA HIS A 282 -2.14 18.78 21.23
C HIS A 282 -1.41 17.94 20.18
N GLY A 283 -0.65 16.95 20.65
CA GLY A 283 0.15 16.07 19.79
C GLY A 283 1.61 16.46 19.62
N LEU A 284 2.00 17.68 20.01
CA LEU A 284 3.40 18.14 19.95
C LEU A 284 4.35 17.43 20.93
N TRP A 285 3.82 16.60 21.84
CA TRP A 285 4.61 15.65 22.62
C TRP A 285 5.03 14.42 21.79
N ALA A 286 4.25 14.08 20.76
CA ALA A 286 4.44 12.92 19.90
C ALA A 286 5.18 13.26 18.59
N ARG A 287 4.84 14.39 17.95
CA ARG A 287 5.32 14.78 16.61
C ARG A 287 5.85 16.20 16.55
N GLY A 288 6.56 16.53 15.46
CA GLY A 288 6.88 17.91 15.10
C GLY A 288 5.64 18.65 14.56
N TYR A 289 5.48 19.95 14.83
CA TYR A 289 4.34 20.73 14.32
C TYR A 289 4.36 20.84 12.80
N LYS A 290 5.56 20.94 12.19
CA LYS A 290 5.74 20.95 10.74
C LYS A 290 5.26 19.65 10.11
N GLU A 291 5.68 18.52 10.66
CA GLU A 291 5.23 17.20 10.20
C GLU A 291 3.70 17.01 10.35
N MET A 292 3.08 17.61 11.37
CA MET A 292 1.61 17.59 11.51
C MET A 292 0.94 18.39 10.39
N ILE A 293 1.46 19.59 10.09
CA ILE A 293 0.93 20.50 9.08
C ILE A 293 1.11 19.91 7.67
N GLU A 294 2.29 19.36 7.38
CA GLU A 294 2.56 18.66 6.12
C GLU A 294 1.59 17.48 5.94
N GLN A 295 1.40 16.66 6.98
CA GLN A 295 0.46 15.55 6.91
C GLN A 295 -1.00 16.02 6.74
N ILE A 296 -1.41 17.13 7.36
CA ILE A 296 -2.74 17.72 7.13
C ILE A 296 -2.91 18.08 5.64
N LYS A 297 -1.91 18.72 5.05
CA LYS A 297 -1.91 19.05 3.62
C LYS A 297 -1.93 17.80 2.74
N ASP A 298 -1.05 16.84 3.01
CA ASP A 298 -0.90 15.62 2.21
C ASP A 298 -2.18 14.77 2.20
N GLU A 299 -2.99 14.82 3.25
CA GLU A 299 -4.29 14.15 3.33
C GLU A 299 -5.42 14.93 2.63
N GLY A 300 -5.12 16.04 1.94
CA GLY A 300 -6.05 16.80 1.09
C GLY A 300 -6.84 17.89 1.80
N PHE A 301 -6.49 18.26 3.04
CA PHE A 301 -7.11 19.41 3.70
C PHE A 301 -6.44 20.71 3.29
N ASN A 302 -7.23 21.77 3.11
CA ASN A 302 -6.72 23.07 2.66
C ASN A 302 -6.71 24.16 3.75
N THR A 303 -7.34 23.90 4.90
CA THR A 303 -7.52 24.89 5.97
C THR A 303 -7.46 24.26 7.36
N ILE A 304 -6.87 24.96 8.33
CA ILE A 304 -6.88 24.59 9.75
C ILE A 304 -7.79 25.57 10.51
N ARG A 305 -8.87 25.09 11.14
CA ARG A 305 -9.55 25.84 12.21
C ARG A 305 -8.73 25.65 13.49
N LEU A 306 -8.33 26.77 14.11
CA LEU A 306 -7.36 26.80 15.20
C LEU A 306 -8.02 27.37 16.48
N PRO A 307 -8.63 26.49 17.31
CA PRO A 307 -9.23 26.86 18.59
C PRO A 307 -8.23 27.48 19.56
N PHE A 308 -8.52 28.67 20.11
CA PHE A 308 -7.73 29.30 21.17
C PHE A 308 -8.60 29.81 22.33
N SER A 309 -7.97 30.21 23.44
CA SER A 309 -8.68 30.82 24.57
C SER A 309 -8.27 32.26 24.81
N SER A 310 -9.13 33.10 25.39
CA SER A 310 -8.71 34.43 25.85
C SER A 310 -7.54 34.31 26.83
N GLU A 311 -7.58 33.31 27.72
CA GLU A 311 -6.51 33.07 28.69
C GLU A 311 -5.13 32.89 28.05
N LEU A 312 -5.02 32.27 26.87
CA LEU A 312 -3.77 32.16 26.12
C LEU A 312 -3.14 33.53 25.82
N LEU A 313 -3.95 34.55 25.53
CA LEU A 313 -3.51 35.90 25.18
C LEU A 313 -3.08 36.73 26.40
N HIS A 314 -3.63 36.40 27.58
CA HIS A 314 -3.41 37.17 28.81
C HIS A 314 -2.48 36.48 29.82
N THR A 315 -2.19 35.19 29.63
CA THR A 315 -1.34 34.41 30.54
C THR A 315 0.15 34.65 30.29
N SER A 316 0.96 34.46 31.34
CA SER A 316 2.42 34.34 31.23
C SER A 316 2.90 32.91 31.45
N THR A 317 1.96 31.96 31.55
CA THR A 317 2.26 30.54 31.71
C THR A 317 2.83 30.03 30.40
N ALA A 318 3.99 29.37 30.47
CA ALA A 318 4.59 28.76 29.30
C ALA A 318 3.71 27.61 28.77
N PRO A 319 3.66 27.41 27.45
CA PRO A 319 2.98 26.26 26.87
C PRO A 319 3.60 24.95 27.34
N ASN A 320 2.78 23.89 27.40
CA ASN A 320 3.19 22.57 27.84
C ASN A 320 2.64 21.46 26.94
N GLY A 321 3.14 20.23 27.11
CA GLY A 321 2.86 19.13 26.19
C GLY A 321 3.64 19.23 24.87
N ILE A 322 4.79 19.88 24.87
CA ILE A 322 5.68 19.98 23.70
C ILE A 322 6.95 19.16 23.99
N ASP A 323 7.30 18.27 23.06
CA ASP A 323 8.63 17.66 23.03
C ASP A 323 9.56 18.55 22.19
N PHE A 324 10.38 19.36 22.87
CA PHE A 324 11.32 20.28 22.22
C PHE A 324 12.45 19.57 21.47
N SER A 325 12.65 18.26 21.63
CA SER A 325 13.57 17.53 20.75
C SER A 325 13.03 17.38 19.32
N LYS A 326 11.71 17.47 19.14
CA LYS A 326 11.02 17.47 17.85
C LYS A 326 10.63 18.88 17.37
N ASN A 327 10.50 19.82 18.32
CA ASN A 327 10.01 21.18 18.11
C ASN A 327 10.97 22.21 18.72
N ALA A 328 12.24 22.16 18.31
CA ALA A 328 13.32 22.91 18.98
C ALA A 328 13.15 24.43 18.91
N ASP A 329 12.59 24.93 17.81
CA ASP A 329 12.28 26.32 17.54
C ASP A 329 11.11 26.86 18.38
N LEU A 330 10.27 25.99 18.95
CA LEU A 330 9.20 26.38 19.89
C LEU A 330 9.70 26.59 21.32
N GLN A 331 10.96 26.24 21.62
CA GLN A 331 11.47 26.27 22.99
C GLN A 331 11.57 27.71 23.53
N GLY A 332 10.80 27.98 24.60
CA GLY A 332 10.83 29.26 25.30
C GLY A 332 9.87 30.30 24.75
N LEU A 333 9.10 29.97 23.71
CA LEU A 333 8.02 30.79 23.18
C LEU A 333 6.80 30.76 24.12
N SER A 334 6.05 31.85 24.13
CA SER A 334 4.69 31.92 24.69
C SER A 334 3.68 31.15 23.81
N GLY A 335 2.47 30.88 24.32
CA GLY A 335 1.42 30.23 23.53
C GLY A 335 1.05 31.02 22.26
N LEU A 336 1.03 32.36 22.35
CA LEU A 336 0.81 33.24 21.20
C LEU A 336 1.95 33.14 20.16
N GLU A 337 3.21 33.09 20.62
CA GLU A 337 4.36 32.91 19.71
C GLU A 337 4.42 31.50 19.10
N VAL A 338 3.91 30.47 19.80
CA VAL A 338 3.71 29.14 19.21
C VAL A 338 2.63 29.19 18.13
N MET A 339 1.53 29.91 18.37
CA MET A 339 0.48 30.12 17.37
C MET A 339 1.03 30.81 16.12
N ASP A 340 1.91 31.82 16.26
CA ASP A 340 2.58 32.45 15.11
C ASP A 340 3.35 31.43 14.26
N LYS A 341 4.13 30.55 14.91
CA LYS A 341 4.95 29.56 14.21
C LYS A 341 4.12 28.54 13.42
N ILE A 342 2.97 28.17 13.95
CA ILE A 342 2.02 27.28 13.29
C ILE A 342 1.42 27.96 12.06
N ILE A 343 0.99 29.23 12.21
CA ILE A 343 0.39 30.01 11.12
C ILE A 343 1.42 30.26 10.01
N GLU A 344 2.62 30.74 10.38
CA GLU A 344 3.73 30.98 9.46
C GLU A 344 4.00 29.74 8.59
N TYR A 345 4.13 28.57 9.22
CA TYR A 345 4.42 27.35 8.49
C TYR A 345 3.22 26.79 7.71
N ALA A 346 1.99 26.95 8.21
CA ALA A 346 0.78 26.63 7.45
C ALA A 346 0.73 27.43 6.15
N GLY A 347 1.08 28.72 6.20
CA GLY A 347 1.21 29.59 5.04
C GLY A 347 2.33 29.16 4.09
N GLU A 348 3.50 28.78 4.61
CA GLU A 348 4.63 28.26 3.80
C GLU A 348 4.22 27.05 2.95
N VAL A 349 3.35 26.18 3.47
CA VAL A 349 2.83 25.03 2.73
C VAL A 349 1.52 25.32 2.00
N GLY A 350 1.01 26.55 1.98
CA GLY A 350 -0.21 26.92 1.24
C GLY A 350 -1.54 26.55 1.90
N LEU A 351 -1.55 26.16 3.18
CA LEU A 351 -2.80 26.03 3.95
C LEU A 351 -3.31 27.41 4.39
N LYS A 352 -4.62 27.51 4.62
CA LYS A 352 -5.24 28.65 5.29
C LYS A 352 -5.51 28.35 6.77
N VAL A 353 -5.72 29.39 7.56
CA VAL A 353 -6.06 29.30 8.99
C VAL A 353 -7.29 30.14 9.32
N ILE A 354 -8.22 29.56 10.06
CA ILE A 354 -9.32 30.27 10.72
C ILE A 354 -9.01 30.30 12.21
N LEU A 355 -8.92 31.49 12.79
CA LEU A 355 -8.79 31.61 14.24
C LEU A 355 -10.16 31.45 14.88
N ASP A 356 -10.27 30.58 15.87
CA ASP A 356 -11.50 30.33 16.60
C ASP A 356 -11.34 30.70 18.07
N HIS A 357 -12.11 31.68 18.53
CA HIS A 357 -12.22 31.94 19.96
C HIS A 357 -13.08 30.85 20.62
N HIS A 358 -12.41 29.78 21.00
CA HIS A 358 -13.07 28.59 21.51
C HIS A 358 -13.55 28.75 22.96
N ARG A 359 -12.78 29.49 23.77
CA ARG A 359 -13.02 29.62 25.22
C ARG A 359 -12.57 30.94 25.80
N SER A 360 -13.21 31.39 26.88
CA SER A 360 -12.67 32.49 27.69
C SER A 360 -11.51 32.00 28.58
N GLU A 361 -11.78 31.09 29.51
CA GLU A 361 -10.76 30.38 30.30
C GLU A 361 -10.26 29.12 29.60
N ALA A 362 -8.99 28.79 29.79
CA ALA A 362 -8.41 27.58 29.24
C ALA A 362 -9.09 26.30 29.78
N GLY A 363 -9.34 25.31 28.92
CA GLY A 363 -9.94 24.03 29.34
C GLY A 363 -10.43 23.14 28.19
N ALA A 364 -11.33 22.21 28.50
CA ALA A 364 -11.90 21.26 27.52
C ALA A 364 -13.39 21.53 27.21
N GLY A 365 -13.76 21.52 25.92
CA GLY A 365 -15.10 21.86 25.42
C GLY A 365 -15.38 23.37 25.33
N ALA A 366 -16.63 23.75 25.13
CA ALA A 366 -17.06 25.16 25.06
C ALA A 366 -16.92 25.94 26.38
N SER A 367 -17.04 27.27 26.29
CA SER A 367 -17.12 28.16 27.46
C SER A 367 -18.25 27.75 28.42
N GLY A 368 -17.92 27.57 29.70
CA GLY A 368 -18.82 26.92 30.66
C GLY A 368 -20.12 27.67 30.98
N ASN A 369 -20.23 28.97 30.67
CA ASN A 369 -21.46 29.74 30.80
C ASN A 369 -22.24 29.90 29.47
N GLY A 370 -21.69 29.40 28.35
CA GLY A 370 -22.29 29.46 27.02
C GLY A 370 -22.43 30.85 26.42
N LEU A 371 -21.62 31.82 26.88
CA LEU A 371 -21.58 33.20 26.39
C LEU A 371 -20.13 33.60 26.09
N TRP A 372 -19.97 34.60 25.21
CA TRP A 372 -18.68 35.18 24.80
C TRP A 372 -18.00 36.06 25.85
N TYR A 373 -18.54 36.11 27.07
CA TYR A 373 -18.01 36.92 28.16
C TYR A 373 -18.32 36.30 29.52
N ASN A 374 -17.52 36.67 30.51
CA ASN A 374 -17.76 36.40 31.92
C ASN A 374 -17.12 37.48 32.81
N ASP A 375 -17.04 37.23 34.12
CA ASP A 375 -16.48 38.19 35.09
C ASP A 375 -14.96 38.40 34.92
N ALA A 376 -14.23 37.41 34.40
CA ALA A 376 -12.79 37.49 34.16
C ALA A 376 -12.48 38.09 32.78
N TYR A 377 -13.22 37.67 31.75
CA TYR A 377 -13.08 38.11 30.37
C TYR A 377 -14.36 38.80 29.94
N THR A 378 -14.42 40.12 30.11
CA THR A 378 -15.58 40.92 29.73
C THR A 378 -15.73 40.97 28.20
N GLU A 379 -16.94 41.24 27.68
CA GLU A 379 -17.17 41.40 26.24
C GLU A 379 -16.22 42.45 25.61
N ALA A 380 -15.95 43.55 26.31
CA ALA A 380 -15.02 44.56 25.83
C ALA A 380 -13.56 44.05 25.72
N ALA A 381 -13.16 43.12 26.59
CA ALA A 381 -11.86 42.47 26.52
C ALA A 381 -11.81 41.47 25.36
N TRP A 382 -12.86 40.66 25.20
CA TRP A 382 -13.00 39.75 24.05
C TRP A 382 -12.93 40.48 22.69
N ILE A 383 -13.62 41.62 22.56
CA ILE A 383 -13.52 42.46 21.34
C ILE A 383 -12.09 43.01 21.17
N ALA A 384 -11.44 43.45 22.25
CA ALA A 384 -10.07 43.96 22.18
C ALA A 384 -9.06 42.87 21.79
N ASP A 385 -9.24 41.64 22.25
CA ASP A 385 -8.44 40.48 21.90
C ASP A 385 -8.57 40.18 20.39
N TRP A 386 -9.79 40.23 19.86
CA TRP A 386 -10.03 40.09 18.42
C TRP A 386 -9.34 41.18 17.60
N GLN A 387 -9.45 42.45 18.01
CA GLN A 387 -8.75 43.55 17.34
C GLN A 387 -7.23 43.39 17.40
N ALA A 388 -6.69 42.86 18.50
CA ALA A 388 -5.26 42.60 18.65
C ALA A 388 -4.78 41.49 17.70
N LEU A 389 -5.54 40.40 17.56
CA LEU A 389 -5.23 39.32 16.62
C LEU A 389 -5.37 39.77 15.16
N ALA A 390 -6.44 40.50 14.83
CA ALA A 390 -6.64 41.08 13.51
C ALA A 390 -5.50 42.03 13.12
N ALA A 391 -5.01 42.84 14.06
CA ALA A 391 -3.84 43.70 13.83
C ALA A 391 -2.53 42.89 13.71
N ARG A 392 -2.40 41.78 14.44
CA ARG A 392 -1.20 40.94 14.44
C ARG A 392 -0.96 40.27 13.10
N TYR A 393 -2.02 39.81 12.45
CA TYR A 393 -1.97 39.08 11.18
C TYR A 393 -2.55 39.90 10.02
N ALA A 394 -2.52 41.23 10.11
CA ALA A 394 -3.17 42.12 9.14
C ALA A 394 -2.64 41.99 7.71
N ASP A 395 -1.36 41.63 7.56
CA ASP A 395 -0.69 41.48 6.27
C ASP A 395 -0.46 39.98 5.90
N ASP A 396 -1.01 39.06 6.69
CA ASP A 396 -0.81 37.61 6.51
C ASP A 396 -2.07 36.95 5.96
N THR A 397 -2.08 36.73 4.65
CA THR A 397 -3.21 36.09 3.93
C THR A 397 -3.40 34.61 4.27
N THR A 398 -2.57 34.04 5.14
CA THR A 398 -2.77 32.71 5.71
C THR A 398 -3.98 32.71 6.64
N VAL A 399 -4.12 33.75 7.47
CA VAL A 399 -5.24 33.85 8.41
C VAL A 399 -6.44 34.48 7.72
N ILE A 400 -7.41 33.67 7.29
CA ILE A 400 -8.51 34.14 6.42
C ILE A 400 -9.68 34.76 7.19
N GLY A 401 -9.75 34.59 8.50
CA GLY A 401 -10.83 35.18 9.28
C GLY A 401 -10.92 34.75 10.74
N ALA A 402 -11.99 35.24 11.36
CA ALA A 402 -12.29 35.08 12.79
C ALA A 402 -13.62 34.36 12.99
N ASP A 403 -13.57 33.18 13.62
CA ASP A 403 -14.72 32.50 14.20
C ASP A 403 -14.95 33.01 15.61
N LEU A 404 -15.95 33.90 15.73
CA LEU A 404 -16.01 34.91 16.77
C LEU A 404 -16.11 34.32 18.18
N HIS A 405 -16.89 33.25 18.34
CA HIS A 405 -17.04 32.55 19.62
C HIS A 405 -17.64 31.17 19.41
N ASN A 406 -16.95 30.15 19.93
CA ASN A 406 -17.39 28.77 19.84
C ASN A 406 -18.62 28.44 20.69
N GLU A 407 -19.58 27.81 20.03
CA GLU A 407 -20.77 27.18 20.60
C GLU A 407 -21.56 28.04 21.60
N PRO A 408 -22.05 29.24 21.22
CA PRO A 408 -22.99 29.99 22.06
C PRO A 408 -24.22 29.11 22.35
N HIS A 409 -24.45 28.76 23.62
CA HIS A 409 -25.55 27.88 24.01
C HIS A 409 -26.43 28.44 25.12
N ALA A 410 -25.97 29.47 25.82
CA ALA A 410 -26.79 30.34 26.64
C ALA A 410 -27.14 31.65 25.94
N GLY A 411 -26.58 31.88 24.75
CA GLY A 411 -26.91 32.99 23.86
C GLY A 411 -28.33 32.90 23.30
N THR A 412 -28.91 34.06 23.01
CA THR A 412 -30.20 34.24 22.34
C THR A 412 -29.96 34.89 20.98
N TRP A 413 -30.87 34.70 20.02
CA TRP A 413 -30.81 35.35 18.72
C TRP A 413 -31.92 36.41 18.56
N GLY A 414 -31.57 37.68 18.38
CA GLY A 414 -32.52 38.75 18.07
C GLY A 414 -33.44 39.20 19.23
N GLY A 415 -33.17 38.73 20.45
CA GLY A 415 -33.95 39.06 21.66
C GLY A 415 -33.55 40.39 22.34
N GLY A 416 -32.45 41.00 21.91
CA GLY A 416 -31.81 42.14 22.57
C GLY A 416 -31.19 41.80 23.93
N GLY A 417 -30.55 42.80 24.54
CA GLY A 417 -29.93 42.65 25.86
C GLY A 417 -28.54 42.01 25.82
N ALA A 418 -28.04 41.59 26.99
CA ALA A 418 -26.66 41.15 27.15
C ALA A 418 -26.38 39.74 26.60
N THR A 419 -27.42 38.95 26.33
CA THR A 419 -27.30 37.57 25.81
C THR A 419 -27.60 37.49 24.32
N ASP A 420 -27.86 38.61 23.64
CA ASP A 420 -28.13 38.60 22.19
C ASP A 420 -26.84 38.40 21.39
N TRP A 421 -26.65 37.17 20.92
CA TRP A 421 -25.45 36.76 20.20
C TRP A 421 -25.35 37.46 18.84
N ALA A 422 -26.43 37.56 18.08
CA ALA A 422 -26.41 38.23 16.77
C ALA A 422 -25.91 39.68 16.91
N ALA A 423 -26.40 40.40 17.92
CA ALA A 423 -25.94 41.76 18.20
C ALA A 423 -24.48 41.82 18.69
N ALA A 424 -24.00 40.81 19.41
CA ALA A 424 -22.61 40.74 19.86
C ALA A 424 -21.64 40.40 18.73
N ALA A 425 -22.04 39.51 17.82
CA ALA A 425 -21.32 39.18 16.61
C ALA A 425 -21.14 40.42 15.72
N GLU A 426 -22.16 41.25 15.55
CA GLU A 426 -22.04 42.54 14.84
C GLU A 426 -21.01 43.47 15.51
N ARG A 427 -21.06 43.59 16.84
CA ARG A 427 -20.12 44.46 17.57
C ARG A 427 -18.67 44.00 17.42
N ALA A 428 -18.41 42.70 17.52
CA ALA A 428 -17.07 42.14 17.37
C ALA A 428 -16.60 42.17 15.91
N GLY A 429 -17.44 41.71 14.97
CA GLY A 429 -17.15 41.71 13.54
C GLY A 429 -16.86 43.12 13.01
N ASN A 430 -17.66 44.12 13.38
CA ASN A 430 -17.40 45.50 12.97
C ASN A 430 -16.14 46.07 13.61
N ALA A 431 -15.86 45.72 14.87
CA ALA A 431 -14.62 46.13 15.52
C ALA A 431 -13.37 45.52 14.86
N ILE A 432 -13.44 44.26 14.42
CA ILE A 432 -12.40 43.62 13.59
C ILE A 432 -12.25 44.35 12.26
N GLY A 433 -13.36 44.61 11.56
CA GLY A 433 -13.35 45.31 10.27
C GLY A 433 -12.74 46.71 10.29
N THR A 434 -12.71 47.38 11.45
CA THR A 434 -11.97 48.66 11.61
C THR A 434 -10.45 48.52 11.63
N VAL A 435 -9.95 47.31 11.87
CA VAL A 435 -8.53 46.97 11.99
C VAL A 435 -8.05 46.19 10.78
N ASN A 436 -8.79 45.13 10.41
CA ASN A 436 -8.56 44.31 9.23
C ASN A 436 -9.90 44.12 8.50
N PRO A 437 -10.17 44.90 7.43
CA PRO A 437 -11.40 44.80 6.65
C PRO A 437 -11.40 43.58 5.72
N ASP A 438 -10.28 42.88 5.58
CA ASP A 438 -10.13 41.80 4.62
C ASP A 438 -10.54 40.42 5.17
N TRP A 439 -10.54 40.26 6.49
CA TRP A 439 -10.95 39.02 7.17
C TRP A 439 -12.43 38.69 6.96
N LEU A 440 -12.69 37.40 6.70
CA LEU A 440 -14.01 36.83 6.84
C LEU A 440 -14.39 36.79 8.33
N ILE A 441 -15.68 36.99 8.60
CA ILE A 441 -16.26 36.94 9.94
C ILE A 441 -17.21 35.74 9.98
N PHE A 442 -16.80 34.70 10.69
CA PHE A 442 -17.58 33.49 10.88
C PHE A 442 -18.45 33.64 12.13
N VAL A 443 -19.75 33.48 11.97
CA VAL A 443 -20.75 33.66 13.03
C VAL A 443 -21.51 32.37 13.23
N GLU A 444 -21.22 31.70 14.34
CA GLU A 444 -21.98 30.51 14.75
C GLU A 444 -23.42 30.84 15.15
N GLY A 445 -24.24 29.81 15.27
CA GLY A 445 -25.61 29.87 15.79
C GLY A 445 -25.69 29.90 17.32
N VAL A 446 -26.91 29.71 17.82
CA VAL A 446 -27.18 29.48 19.26
C VAL A 446 -27.64 28.04 19.49
N ALA A 447 -27.93 27.63 20.73
CA ALA A 447 -28.52 26.30 20.99
C ALA A 447 -30.04 26.25 20.76
N THR A 448 -30.75 27.35 21.07
CA THR A 448 -32.22 27.38 21.07
C THR A 448 -32.76 28.64 20.41
N TYR A 449 -33.66 28.48 19.44
CA TYR A 449 -34.42 29.57 18.83
C TYR A 449 -35.92 29.26 18.86
N GLU A 450 -36.74 30.19 19.34
CA GLU A 450 -38.20 30.03 19.50
C GLU A 450 -38.64 28.70 20.17
N GLY A 451 -37.82 28.18 21.09
CA GLY A 451 -38.07 26.93 21.81
C GLY A 451 -37.70 25.66 21.04
N GLN A 452 -37.19 25.77 19.81
CA GLN A 452 -36.57 24.67 19.07
C GLN A 452 -35.10 24.57 19.45
N ASN A 453 -34.69 23.39 19.87
CA ASN A 453 -33.30 23.11 20.23
C ASN A 453 -32.57 22.48 19.05
N TYR A 454 -31.31 22.83 18.91
CA TYR A 454 -30.37 22.16 18.02
C TYR A 454 -29.03 21.98 18.75
N TRP A 455 -27.95 21.68 18.02
CA TRP A 455 -26.60 21.69 18.56
C TRP A 455 -26.20 23.08 19.06
N TRP A 456 -25.30 23.12 20.04
CA TRP A 456 -24.67 24.36 20.45
C TRP A 456 -23.92 24.95 19.25
N GLY A 457 -24.00 26.26 19.03
CA GLY A 457 -23.44 26.87 17.81
C GLY A 457 -24.16 26.51 16.51
N GLY A 458 -25.12 25.57 16.49
CA GLY A 458 -25.72 25.08 15.24
C GLY A 458 -27.06 25.72 14.86
N ASN A 459 -27.79 26.34 15.81
CA ASN A 459 -29.13 26.88 15.52
C ASN A 459 -29.05 28.30 14.93
N LEU A 460 -29.18 28.39 13.62
CA LEU A 460 -29.20 29.64 12.85
C LEU A 460 -30.59 29.98 12.31
N ALA A 461 -31.66 29.33 12.80
CA ALA A 461 -33.02 29.57 12.36
C ALA A 461 -33.45 31.05 12.49
N GLY A 462 -32.89 31.76 13.47
CA GLY A 462 -33.14 33.18 13.69
C GLY A 462 -32.61 34.13 12.61
N VAL A 463 -31.75 33.66 11.70
CA VAL A 463 -31.23 34.49 10.58
C VAL A 463 -32.35 34.98 9.68
N ARG A 464 -33.45 34.23 9.51
CA ARG A 464 -34.62 34.69 8.72
C ARG A 464 -35.25 35.96 9.27
N ASP A 465 -35.29 36.08 10.60
CA ASP A 465 -35.96 37.18 11.28
C ASP A 465 -34.99 38.33 11.57
N ARG A 466 -33.74 37.99 11.87
CA ARG A 466 -32.67 38.93 12.22
C ARG A 466 -31.33 38.45 11.63
N PRO A 467 -31.02 38.77 10.37
CA PRO A 467 -29.68 38.52 9.82
C PRO A 467 -28.66 39.44 10.51
N VAL A 468 -27.43 38.97 10.67
CA VAL A 468 -26.28 39.79 11.10
C VAL A 468 -25.91 40.76 9.98
N GLU A 469 -25.70 42.03 10.32
CA GLU A 469 -25.28 43.07 9.38
C GLU A 469 -23.93 43.65 9.82
N LEU A 470 -22.90 43.47 8.97
CA LEU A 470 -21.56 44.01 9.20
C LEU A 470 -21.38 45.37 8.50
N ASP A 471 -20.47 46.19 9.01
CA ASP A 471 -20.11 47.48 8.39
C ASP A 471 -19.26 47.30 7.11
N VAL A 472 -18.61 46.14 6.96
CA VAL A 472 -17.83 45.76 5.78
C VAL A 472 -18.64 44.72 4.99
N ASP A 473 -19.00 45.08 3.77
CA ASP A 473 -19.74 44.21 2.86
C ASP A 473 -18.92 42.97 2.49
N ASN A 474 -19.60 41.88 2.12
CA ASN A 474 -18.99 40.68 1.54
C ASN A 474 -17.97 39.95 2.44
N LYS A 475 -18.16 40.01 3.77
CA LYS A 475 -17.29 39.33 4.75
C LYS A 475 -17.99 38.34 5.70
N LEU A 476 -19.32 38.36 5.77
CA LEU A 476 -20.09 37.50 6.68
C LEU A 476 -20.19 36.07 6.15
N VAL A 477 -19.87 35.08 7.00
CA VAL A 477 -20.11 33.65 6.79
C VAL A 477 -20.81 33.10 8.04
N TYR A 478 -21.87 32.31 7.88
CA TYR A 478 -22.52 31.66 9.02
C TYR A 478 -21.92 30.27 9.28
N SER A 479 -21.69 29.94 10.55
CA SER A 479 -20.89 28.79 10.97
C SER A 479 -21.63 27.79 11.88
N PRO A 480 -22.57 26.96 11.39
CA PRO A 480 -23.22 25.97 12.24
C PRO A 480 -22.26 24.85 12.66
N HIS A 481 -22.57 24.19 13.78
CA HIS A 481 -22.03 22.88 14.15
C HIS A 481 -23.13 21.80 14.08
N ASP A 482 -22.76 20.57 13.71
CA ASP A 482 -23.66 19.43 13.72
C ASP A 482 -22.94 18.12 14.07
N TYR A 483 -23.60 17.28 14.86
CA TYR A 483 -23.02 16.03 15.38
C TYR A 483 -24.02 14.86 15.29
N PRO A 484 -23.55 13.61 15.34
CA PRO A 484 -24.43 12.44 15.26
C PRO A 484 -24.97 11.98 16.63
N ASN A 485 -25.74 10.89 16.57
CA ASN A 485 -26.33 10.21 17.73
C ASN A 485 -25.30 9.82 18.81
N SER A 486 -24.06 9.47 18.43
CA SER A 486 -23.02 9.08 19.38
C SER A 486 -22.49 10.21 20.26
N VAL A 487 -22.61 11.47 19.81
CA VAL A 487 -22.28 12.65 20.62
C VAL A 487 -23.44 12.98 21.55
N PHE A 488 -24.65 13.12 21.01
CA PHE A 488 -25.88 13.25 21.80
C PHE A 488 -27.11 12.70 21.07
N PRO A 489 -27.95 11.87 21.72
CA PRO A 489 -29.09 11.23 21.08
C PRO A 489 -30.27 12.19 20.91
N GLN A 490 -30.23 13.01 19.86
CA GLN A 490 -31.33 13.89 19.47
C GLN A 490 -32.55 13.11 18.98
N SER A 491 -33.73 13.74 19.02
CA SER A 491 -35.01 13.10 18.68
C SER A 491 -35.11 12.69 17.22
N TRP A 492 -34.49 13.45 16.29
CA TRP A 492 -34.52 13.16 14.86
C TRP A 492 -33.74 11.89 14.48
N PHE A 493 -32.78 11.45 15.29
CA PHE A 493 -32.11 10.14 15.11
C PHE A 493 -32.95 8.94 15.56
N GLN A 494 -34.10 9.18 16.21
CA GLN A 494 -35.00 8.13 16.70
C GLN A 494 -36.26 7.99 15.82
N GLY A 495 -36.42 8.85 14.81
CA GLY A 495 -37.51 8.80 13.84
C GLY A 495 -37.43 7.55 12.97
N ALA A 496 -38.60 7.06 12.51
CA ALA A 496 -38.66 5.92 11.59
C ALA A 496 -38.22 6.29 10.15
N ASP A 497 -38.10 7.58 9.88
CA ASP A 497 -37.69 8.23 8.66
C ASP A 497 -36.20 8.58 8.63
N PHE A 498 -35.43 8.31 9.70
CA PHE A 498 -33.98 8.43 9.69
C PHE A 498 -33.33 7.42 8.71
N PRO A 499 -32.34 7.83 7.88
CA PRO A 499 -31.71 9.16 7.80
C PRO A 499 -32.37 10.14 6.81
N ALA A 500 -33.43 9.75 6.10
CA ALA A 500 -34.08 10.57 5.07
C ALA A 500 -34.71 11.87 5.59
N ASN A 501 -34.86 12.03 6.90
CA ASN A 501 -35.32 13.27 7.53
C ASN A 501 -34.21 14.32 7.72
N LEU A 502 -32.93 13.96 7.56
CA LEU A 502 -31.80 14.83 7.89
C LEU A 502 -31.71 16.09 7.02
N GLU A 503 -32.05 16.02 5.72
CA GLU A 503 -32.12 17.21 4.86
C GLU A 503 -32.99 18.30 5.51
N SER A 504 -34.20 17.94 5.95
CA SER A 504 -35.14 18.88 6.59
C SER A 504 -34.60 19.41 7.91
N VAL A 505 -33.87 18.60 8.66
CA VAL A 505 -33.27 19.01 9.94
C VAL A 505 -32.16 20.04 9.71
N PHE A 506 -31.28 19.79 8.74
CA PHE A 506 -30.22 20.72 8.35
C PHE A 506 -30.81 22.03 7.79
N ASP A 507 -31.78 21.93 6.88
CA ASP A 507 -32.46 23.08 6.28
C ASP A 507 -33.20 23.95 7.29
N GLU A 508 -33.85 23.36 8.30
CA GLU A 508 -34.55 24.13 9.34
C GLU A 508 -33.58 24.89 10.24
N ALA A 509 -32.43 24.28 10.56
CA ALA A 509 -31.46 24.86 11.48
C ALA A 509 -30.53 25.89 10.81
N TRP A 510 -30.02 25.62 9.61
CA TRP A 510 -28.97 26.46 8.99
C TRP A 510 -28.90 26.35 7.46
N GLY A 511 -29.21 25.20 6.86
CA GLY A 511 -29.03 24.92 5.44
C GLY A 511 -29.77 25.87 4.49
N PHE A 512 -30.93 26.38 4.92
CA PHE A 512 -31.70 27.36 4.16
C PHE A 512 -30.90 28.63 3.81
N ILE A 513 -29.93 29.02 4.63
CA ILE A 513 -29.13 30.23 4.41
C ILE A 513 -28.35 30.10 3.10
N TYR A 514 -27.75 28.94 2.89
CA TYR A 514 -27.04 28.63 1.66
C TYR A 514 -28.01 28.46 0.48
N ARG A 515 -29.06 27.66 0.65
CA ARG A 515 -30.02 27.32 -0.43
C ARG A 515 -30.82 28.51 -0.94
N GLU A 516 -31.16 29.45 -0.06
CA GLU A 516 -31.90 30.67 -0.41
C GLU A 516 -30.97 31.80 -0.91
N GLY A 517 -29.64 31.57 -0.96
CA GLY A 517 -28.68 32.55 -1.45
C GLY A 517 -28.42 33.73 -0.49
N ILE A 518 -28.65 33.54 0.82
CA ILE A 518 -28.58 34.61 1.83
C ILE A 518 -27.13 34.98 2.13
N ALA A 519 -26.30 33.98 2.42
CA ALA A 519 -24.87 34.11 2.72
C ALA A 519 -24.20 32.74 2.60
N PRO A 520 -22.86 32.66 2.55
CA PRO A 520 -22.18 31.38 2.63
C PRO A 520 -22.39 30.74 4.00
N VAL A 521 -22.41 29.41 3.99
CA VAL A 521 -22.41 28.58 5.18
C VAL A 521 -21.08 27.84 5.24
N TYR A 522 -20.55 27.70 6.45
CA TYR A 522 -19.34 26.97 6.77
C TYR A 522 -19.62 26.03 7.95
N LEU A 523 -19.65 24.72 7.76
CA LEU A 523 -19.85 23.78 8.86
C LEU A 523 -18.55 23.70 9.69
N GLY A 524 -18.49 24.51 10.76
CA GLY A 524 -17.28 24.73 11.55
C GLY A 524 -16.84 23.53 12.37
N GLU A 525 -17.79 22.68 12.76
CA GLU A 525 -17.50 21.40 13.39
C GLU A 525 -18.55 20.34 13.05
N PHE A 526 -18.04 19.17 12.70
CA PHE A 526 -18.78 17.91 12.64
C PHE A 526 -17.79 16.75 12.77
N GLY A 527 -18.17 15.69 13.46
CA GLY A 527 -17.23 14.62 13.78
C GLY A 527 -17.88 13.39 14.40
N THR A 528 -17.20 12.26 14.31
CA THR A 528 -17.69 10.99 14.85
C THR A 528 -16.60 9.95 15.04
N LYS A 529 -16.80 9.04 16.00
CA LYS A 529 -15.98 7.82 16.14
C LYS A 529 -16.38 6.70 15.18
N LEU A 530 -17.52 6.81 14.49
CA LEU A 530 -18.13 5.75 13.68
C LEU A 530 -18.39 4.45 14.47
N ILE A 531 -18.79 4.59 15.73
CA ILE A 531 -19.07 3.43 16.61
C ILE A 531 -20.57 3.14 16.69
N ASP A 532 -21.42 4.17 16.71
CA ASP A 532 -22.87 3.97 16.65
C ASP A 532 -23.27 3.68 15.21
N PRO A 533 -24.07 2.62 14.92
CA PRO A 533 -24.54 2.33 13.57
C PRO A 533 -25.32 3.46 12.89
N LYS A 534 -25.82 4.45 13.64
CA LYS A 534 -26.46 5.65 13.09
C LYS A 534 -25.47 6.73 12.64
N ASP A 535 -24.21 6.66 13.06
CA ASP A 535 -23.22 7.67 12.70
C ASP A 535 -22.86 7.59 11.22
N ALA A 536 -22.71 6.39 10.66
CA ALA A 536 -22.36 6.24 9.24
C ALA A 536 -23.45 6.80 8.30
N PRO A 537 -24.75 6.50 8.47
CA PRO A 537 -25.82 7.14 7.68
C PRO A 537 -25.93 8.66 7.89
N TRP A 538 -25.59 9.16 9.08
CA TRP A 538 -25.52 10.61 9.32
C TRP A 538 -24.32 11.24 8.59
N LEU A 539 -23.14 10.61 8.66
CA LEU A 539 -21.92 11.14 8.03
C LEU A 539 -22.07 11.14 6.51
N ASP A 540 -22.68 10.10 5.94
CA ASP A 540 -23.07 10.04 4.54
C ASP A 540 -24.01 11.19 4.15
N ALA A 541 -25.10 11.38 4.89
CA ALA A 541 -26.07 12.45 4.60
C ALA A 541 -25.48 13.86 4.74
N ILE A 542 -24.66 14.12 5.78
CA ILE A 542 -24.09 15.45 5.98
C ILE A 542 -22.99 15.75 4.96
N THR A 543 -22.16 14.78 4.58
CA THR A 543 -21.12 14.99 3.56
C THR A 543 -21.73 15.16 2.17
N ALA A 544 -22.78 14.41 1.81
CA ALA A 544 -23.57 14.65 0.59
C ALA A 544 -24.16 16.08 0.59
N TYR A 545 -24.77 16.50 1.70
CA TYR A 545 -25.34 17.83 1.84
C TYR A 545 -24.27 18.93 1.66
N LEU A 546 -23.07 18.74 2.23
CA LEU A 546 -21.93 19.65 2.05
C LEU A 546 -21.42 19.67 0.60
N ALA A 547 -21.46 18.55 -0.12
CA ALA A 547 -21.12 18.45 -1.54
C ALA A 547 -22.14 19.17 -2.46
N GLY A 548 -23.27 19.61 -1.90
CA GLY A 548 -24.38 20.18 -2.65
C GLY A 548 -25.38 19.15 -3.20
N ASP A 549 -25.33 17.89 -2.75
CA ASP A 549 -26.40 16.89 -2.93
C ASP A 549 -27.26 16.89 -1.66
N PHE A 550 -28.22 17.82 -1.60
CA PHE A 550 -28.93 18.12 -0.35
C PHE A 550 -29.88 17.01 0.07
N ASN A 551 -30.40 16.24 -0.89
CA ASN A 551 -31.36 15.16 -0.64
C ASN A 551 -30.69 13.76 -0.56
N ASN A 552 -29.36 13.69 -0.78
CA ASN A 552 -28.55 12.48 -0.80
C ASN A 552 -29.06 11.44 -1.82
N ASP A 553 -29.38 11.88 -3.04
CA ASP A 553 -29.84 11.02 -4.15
C ASP A 553 -28.74 10.66 -5.16
N GLY A 554 -27.52 11.17 -4.94
CA GLY A 554 -26.35 10.99 -5.79
C GLY A 554 -26.22 12.03 -6.89
N THR A 555 -27.04 13.10 -6.87
CA THR A 555 -26.98 14.18 -7.84
C THR A 555 -26.82 15.54 -7.18
N SER A 556 -25.93 16.37 -7.73
CA SER A 556 -25.71 17.72 -7.22
C SER A 556 -26.93 18.61 -7.51
N ASP A 557 -27.44 19.27 -6.47
CA ASP A 557 -28.55 20.22 -6.48
C ASP A 557 -28.10 21.67 -6.70
N ILE A 558 -26.79 21.94 -6.68
CA ILE A 558 -26.23 23.29 -6.85
C ILE A 558 -25.94 23.62 -8.32
N PRO A 559 -26.00 24.91 -8.72
CA PRO A 559 -25.64 25.34 -10.07
C PRO A 559 -24.21 24.95 -10.47
N ALA A 560 -24.01 24.64 -11.75
CA ALA A 560 -22.67 24.36 -12.27
C ALA A 560 -21.74 25.59 -12.07
N GLY A 561 -20.57 25.36 -11.47
CA GLY A 561 -19.58 26.39 -11.15
C GLY A 561 -19.60 26.79 -9.67
N ASP A 562 -20.76 26.72 -9.01
CA ASP A 562 -20.86 26.89 -7.56
C ASP A 562 -20.14 25.73 -6.86
N LYS A 563 -19.63 26.01 -5.67
CA LYS A 563 -18.94 25.04 -4.82
C LYS A 563 -19.86 24.57 -3.69
N GLY A 564 -19.53 23.45 -3.07
CA GLY A 564 -20.26 22.96 -1.92
C GLY A 564 -20.16 23.90 -0.72
N ILE A 565 -20.89 23.57 0.34
CA ILE A 565 -20.79 24.25 1.63
C ILE A 565 -19.40 24.00 2.20
N SER A 566 -18.74 25.07 2.65
CA SER A 566 -17.41 24.99 3.27
C SER A 566 -17.46 24.25 4.60
N TRP A 567 -16.37 23.60 5.04
CA TRP A 567 -16.39 22.77 6.24
C TRP A 567 -15.02 22.58 6.90
N THR A 568 -15.00 22.31 8.21
CA THR A 568 -13.86 21.67 8.87
C THR A 568 -14.29 20.50 9.75
N PHE A 569 -13.55 19.39 9.63
CA PHE A 569 -13.85 18.18 10.41
C PHE A 569 -13.34 18.32 11.85
N TRP A 570 -14.14 17.88 12.82
CA TRP A 570 -13.73 17.73 14.22
C TRP A 570 -13.34 16.25 14.48
N SER A 571 -12.04 15.93 14.59
CA SER A 571 -10.87 16.82 14.55
C SER A 571 -9.66 16.11 13.96
N TRP A 572 -8.53 16.80 13.79
CA TRP A 572 -7.24 16.18 13.47
C TRP A 572 -6.83 15.25 14.61
N ASN A 573 -7.05 15.71 15.84
CA ASN A 573 -6.58 15.10 17.06
C ASN A 573 -7.33 13.78 17.38
N PRO A 574 -6.62 12.70 17.75
CA PRO A 574 -7.26 11.47 18.19
C PRO A 574 -7.91 11.58 19.57
N ASN A 575 -7.44 12.51 20.41
CA ASN A 575 -7.79 12.57 21.82
C ASN A 575 -9.10 13.32 22.12
N SER A 576 -9.96 13.53 21.11
CA SER A 576 -11.34 13.96 21.35
C SER A 576 -12.19 12.80 21.90
N GLY A 577 -12.82 13.02 23.05
CA GLY A 577 -13.41 11.95 23.87
C GLY A 577 -14.63 11.26 23.27
N ASP A 578 -15.41 11.96 22.46
CA ASP A 578 -16.68 11.51 21.87
C ASP A 578 -16.59 11.27 20.37
N THR A 579 -15.67 11.95 19.69
CA THR A 579 -15.51 11.92 18.22
C THR A 579 -14.20 11.27 17.77
N GLY A 580 -13.16 11.20 18.61
CA GLY A 580 -11.81 10.86 18.16
C GLY A 580 -11.32 11.85 17.10
N GLY A 581 -10.46 11.42 16.18
CA GLY A 581 -10.00 12.28 15.10
C GLY A 581 -9.72 11.56 13.79
N ILE A 582 -9.14 12.31 12.84
CA ILE A 582 -8.54 11.81 11.61
C ILE A 582 -7.28 11.00 11.93
N LEU A 583 -6.45 11.45 12.87
CA LEU A 583 -5.39 10.60 13.40
C LEU A 583 -5.96 9.55 14.35
N ASN A 584 -5.27 8.40 14.42
CA ASN A 584 -5.43 7.40 15.45
C ASN A 584 -4.62 7.78 16.71
N ASP A 585 -4.84 7.05 17.82
CA ASP A 585 -4.25 7.34 19.14
C ASP A 585 -2.71 7.41 19.18
N ASP A 586 -2.03 6.91 18.14
CA ASP A 586 -0.58 6.99 17.97
C ASP A 586 -0.08 8.34 17.42
N TRP A 587 -0.98 9.28 17.11
CA TRP A 587 -0.70 10.61 16.55
C TRP A 587 0.07 10.58 15.21
N THR A 588 0.00 9.46 14.49
CA THR A 588 0.75 9.27 13.24
C THR A 588 -0.11 8.62 12.16
N THR A 589 -0.80 7.53 12.50
CA THR A 589 -1.58 6.76 11.53
C THR A 589 -2.93 7.42 11.29
N VAL A 590 -3.29 7.65 10.03
CA VAL A 590 -4.60 8.19 9.65
C VAL A 590 -5.69 7.11 9.71
N ASN A 591 -6.89 7.53 10.13
CA ASN A 591 -8.10 6.73 10.13
C ASN A 591 -8.73 6.76 8.73
N ALA A 592 -8.32 5.79 7.89
CA ALA A 592 -8.76 5.70 6.50
C ALA A 592 -10.30 5.60 6.35
N ASP A 593 -10.99 4.95 7.30
CA ASP A 593 -12.45 4.81 7.24
C ASP A 593 -13.15 6.16 7.34
N LYS A 594 -12.66 7.07 8.19
CA LYS A 594 -13.20 8.44 8.28
C LYS A 594 -12.81 9.27 7.08
N LEU A 595 -11.54 9.19 6.65
CA LEU A 595 -11.04 9.99 5.54
C LEU A 595 -11.77 9.67 4.23
N ALA A 596 -12.18 8.42 4.01
CA ALA A 596 -12.94 8.01 2.84
C ALA A 596 -14.29 8.75 2.67
N TYR A 597 -14.92 9.21 3.76
CA TYR A 597 -16.14 10.03 3.70
C TYR A 597 -15.85 11.49 3.31
N LEU A 598 -14.63 11.96 3.55
CA LEU A 598 -14.25 13.37 3.35
C LEU A 598 -13.59 13.59 2.00
N GLN A 599 -12.83 12.62 1.50
CA GLN A 599 -12.13 12.72 0.21
C GLN A 599 -13.00 13.20 -0.96
N PRO A 600 -14.26 12.75 -1.13
CA PRO A 600 -15.10 13.21 -2.23
C PRO A 600 -15.51 14.69 -2.17
N ILE A 601 -15.36 15.33 -1.01
CA ILE A 601 -15.76 16.72 -0.75
C ILE A 601 -14.58 17.64 -0.39
N GLN A 602 -13.36 17.15 -0.60
CA GLN A 602 -12.13 17.95 -0.52
C GLN A 602 -12.01 18.88 -1.72
N PHE A 603 -11.30 19.98 -1.51
CA PHE A 603 -11.10 21.03 -2.49
C PHE A 603 -9.66 21.53 -2.41
N ASP A 604 -8.95 21.49 -3.53
CA ASP A 604 -7.61 22.04 -3.64
C ASP A 604 -7.67 23.50 -4.11
N PHE A 605 -7.10 24.42 -3.32
CA PHE A 605 -7.04 25.84 -3.69
C PHE A 605 -6.18 26.09 -4.94
N ASP A 606 -5.30 25.16 -5.29
CA ASP A 606 -4.48 25.26 -6.48
C ASP A 606 -5.21 24.66 -7.68
N THR A 607 -5.68 23.41 -7.62
CA THR A 607 -6.14 22.71 -8.83
C THR A 607 -7.63 22.84 -9.16
N ASP A 608 -8.48 23.19 -8.20
CA ASP A 608 -9.94 23.03 -8.35
C ASP A 608 -10.70 24.35 -8.65
N VAL A 609 -9.97 25.47 -8.79
CA VAL A 609 -10.57 26.75 -9.17
C VAL A 609 -10.82 26.84 -10.67
N THR A 610 -12.09 26.82 -11.03
CA THR A 610 -12.56 26.97 -12.42
C THR A 610 -13.01 28.41 -12.67
N GLY A 611 -12.25 29.21 -13.43
CA GLY A 611 -12.71 30.56 -13.83
C GLY A 611 -11.67 31.56 -14.33
N GLY A 612 -10.37 31.36 -14.09
CA GLY A 612 -9.31 32.22 -14.63
C GLY A 612 -9.00 31.93 -16.11
N GLU A 613 -8.84 32.98 -16.92
CA GLU A 613 -8.32 32.86 -18.29
C GLU A 613 -6.88 32.30 -18.27
N THR A 614 -6.77 30.99 -18.46
CA THR A 614 -5.61 30.22 -18.96
C THR A 614 -4.22 30.58 -18.41
N GLY A 615 -3.88 30.02 -17.25
CA GLY A 615 -2.66 29.22 -17.11
C GLY A 615 -3.12 27.77 -16.91
N GLU A 616 -3.12 26.98 -17.96
CA GLU A 616 -3.45 25.55 -17.86
C GLU A 616 -2.39 24.90 -16.95
N GLN A 617 -2.77 24.59 -15.70
CA GLN A 617 -1.92 23.79 -14.82
C GLN A 617 -1.71 22.45 -15.49
N THR A 618 -0.50 22.21 -15.97
CA THR A 618 -0.07 20.85 -16.29
C THR A 618 0.68 20.37 -15.06
N PRO A 619 0.06 19.60 -14.16
CA PRO A 619 0.80 18.94 -13.08
C PRO A 619 2.04 18.26 -13.67
N VAL A 620 3.20 18.57 -13.10
CA VAL A 620 4.48 18.12 -13.61
C VAL A 620 4.71 16.70 -13.11
N PHE A 621 4.75 15.74 -14.04
CA PHE A 621 4.96 14.33 -13.71
C PHE A 621 6.23 13.80 -14.35
N ALA A 622 7.01 13.04 -13.58
CA ALA A 622 7.94 12.09 -14.16
C ALA A 622 7.17 10.81 -14.56
N GLU A 623 7.11 10.55 -15.86
CA GLU A 623 6.45 9.38 -16.42
C GLU A 623 7.45 8.25 -16.71
N PHE A 624 7.36 7.16 -15.95
CA PHE A 624 8.19 5.97 -16.15
C PHE A 624 7.43 4.94 -16.95
N LEU A 625 7.90 4.65 -18.16
CA LEU A 625 7.35 3.58 -18.98
C LEU A 625 7.80 2.22 -18.42
N VAL A 626 6.83 1.37 -18.08
CA VAL A 626 7.02 -0.03 -17.70
C VAL A 626 6.57 -0.92 -18.85
N THR A 627 7.44 -1.80 -19.34
CA THR A 627 7.18 -2.64 -20.52
C THR A 627 7.39 -4.11 -20.24
N LEU A 628 6.55 -4.95 -20.83
CA LEU A 628 6.77 -6.38 -21.00
C LEU A 628 7.50 -6.67 -22.32
N SER A 629 8.35 -7.70 -22.32
CA SER A 629 9.08 -8.15 -23.52
C SER A 629 8.16 -8.57 -24.67
N GLU A 630 6.93 -8.96 -24.35
CA GLU A 630 5.83 -9.29 -25.26
C GLU A 630 4.50 -9.00 -24.55
N PRO A 631 3.36 -8.85 -25.28
CA PRO A 631 2.05 -8.67 -24.66
C PRO A 631 1.72 -9.78 -23.67
N ALA A 632 1.05 -9.43 -22.56
CA ALA A 632 0.65 -10.40 -21.55
C ALA A 632 -0.38 -11.40 -22.10
N ASP A 633 -0.16 -12.71 -21.98
CA ASP A 633 -1.17 -13.72 -22.34
C ASP A 633 -2.20 -13.93 -21.20
N GLU A 634 -1.77 -13.69 -19.96
CA GLU A 634 -2.54 -13.75 -18.72
C GLU A 634 -2.16 -12.52 -17.86
N GLN A 635 -2.94 -12.17 -16.84
CA GLN A 635 -2.67 -10.99 -16.03
C GLN A 635 -1.26 -11.02 -15.39
N VAL A 636 -0.49 -9.93 -15.55
CA VAL A 636 0.83 -9.75 -14.94
C VAL A 636 0.77 -8.59 -13.95
N SER A 637 1.36 -8.74 -12.77
CA SER A 637 1.49 -7.64 -11.81
C SER A 637 2.93 -7.44 -11.35
N VAL A 638 3.28 -6.20 -11.02
CA VAL A 638 4.57 -5.85 -10.41
C VAL A 638 4.39 -4.67 -9.46
N ASP A 639 4.93 -4.80 -8.24
CA ASP A 639 4.91 -3.72 -7.26
C ASP A 639 6.01 -2.70 -7.59
N TYR A 640 5.81 -1.45 -7.20
CA TYR A 640 6.81 -0.41 -7.30
C TYR A 640 6.80 0.49 -6.08
N HIS A 641 7.95 1.11 -5.80
CA HIS A 641 8.07 2.22 -4.86
C HIS A 641 9.16 3.18 -5.32
N THR A 642 9.03 4.44 -4.94
CA THR A 642 10.07 5.46 -5.15
C THR A 642 11.13 5.39 -4.05
N VAL A 643 12.36 5.76 -4.40
CA VAL A 643 13.51 5.87 -3.50
C VAL A 643 14.19 7.20 -3.78
N ALA A 644 14.26 8.06 -2.75
CA ALA A 644 14.97 9.33 -2.81
C ALA A 644 16.45 9.13 -3.18
N GLY A 645 16.99 10.04 -3.99
CA GLY A 645 18.38 10.04 -4.43
C GLY A 645 19.07 11.33 -3.99
N THR A 646 19.44 12.17 -4.95
CA THR A 646 19.74 13.58 -4.63
C THR A 646 18.45 14.36 -4.44
N ALA A 647 17.41 14.04 -5.22
CA ALA A 647 16.05 14.50 -5.00
C ALA A 647 15.47 13.84 -3.74
N SER A 648 14.92 14.69 -2.89
CA SER A 648 14.28 14.42 -1.61
C SER A 648 12.75 14.48 -1.72
N THR A 649 12.06 14.45 -0.58
CA THR A 649 10.60 14.62 -0.53
C THR A 649 10.13 16.06 -0.78
N ALA A 650 11.08 17.01 -0.85
CA ALA A 650 10.80 18.38 -1.28
C ALA A 650 10.49 18.45 -2.78
N ASP A 651 11.11 17.57 -3.57
CA ASP A 651 11.23 17.72 -5.04
C ASP A 651 10.26 16.78 -5.79
N PHE A 652 9.82 15.70 -5.13
CA PHE A 652 8.79 14.81 -5.66
C PHE A 652 7.95 14.15 -4.55
N THR A 653 6.74 13.74 -4.90
CA THR A 653 5.86 12.98 -4.00
C THR A 653 6.23 11.50 -4.03
N SER A 654 6.70 10.98 -2.90
CA SER A 654 7.03 9.56 -2.76
C SER A 654 5.78 8.70 -2.96
N THR A 655 5.77 7.90 -4.02
CA THR A 655 4.66 7.00 -4.36
C THR A 655 5.10 5.53 -4.33
N SER A 656 4.14 4.65 -4.07
CA SER A 656 4.26 3.19 -4.20
C SER A 656 2.94 2.58 -4.62
N GLY A 657 2.96 1.42 -5.27
CA GLY A 657 1.76 0.75 -5.71
C GLY A 657 2.05 -0.51 -6.51
N THR A 658 1.06 -0.98 -7.26
CA THR A 658 1.17 -2.16 -8.13
C THR A 658 0.72 -1.80 -9.54
N VAL A 659 1.56 -2.10 -10.54
CA VAL A 659 1.20 -2.06 -11.95
C VAL A 659 0.60 -3.40 -12.34
N VAL A 660 -0.56 -3.39 -12.98
CA VAL A 660 -1.24 -4.60 -13.49
C VAL A 660 -1.40 -4.49 -15.00
N PHE A 661 -0.88 -5.45 -15.75
CA PHE A 661 -1.09 -5.64 -17.18
C PHE A 661 -2.19 -6.67 -17.37
N GLU A 662 -3.29 -6.25 -17.99
CA GLU A 662 -4.35 -7.18 -18.43
C GLU A 662 -3.89 -7.96 -19.69
N PRO A 663 -4.50 -9.12 -19.98
CA PRO A 663 -4.20 -9.87 -21.19
C PRO A 663 -4.26 -9.00 -22.45
N GLY A 664 -3.17 -9.01 -23.24
CA GLY A 664 -2.96 -8.23 -24.46
C GLY A 664 -2.22 -6.90 -24.26
N GLU A 665 -1.98 -6.45 -23.02
CA GLU A 665 -1.24 -5.23 -22.73
C GLU A 665 0.27 -5.49 -22.69
N GLN A 666 1.07 -4.55 -23.21
CA GLN A 666 2.53 -4.66 -23.25
C GLN A 666 3.25 -3.52 -22.49
N SER A 667 2.58 -2.39 -22.27
CA SER A 667 3.17 -1.23 -21.61
C SER A 667 2.18 -0.54 -20.68
N LYS A 668 2.69 -0.03 -19.56
CA LYS A 668 1.99 0.83 -18.60
C LYS A 668 2.92 1.98 -18.21
N THR A 669 2.36 3.02 -17.59
CA THR A 669 3.13 4.16 -17.08
C THR A 669 2.96 4.24 -15.58
N ILE A 670 4.08 4.43 -14.87
CA ILE A 670 4.08 4.90 -13.48
C ILE A 670 4.28 6.41 -13.54
N VAL A 671 3.36 7.15 -12.93
CA VAL A 671 3.42 8.61 -12.80
C VAL A 671 3.90 8.96 -11.39
N VAL A 672 4.93 9.80 -11.32
CA VAL A 672 5.43 10.37 -10.06
C VAL A 672 5.29 11.88 -10.13
N ALA A 673 4.54 12.48 -9.21
CA ALA A 673 4.36 13.93 -9.16
C ALA A 673 5.65 14.62 -8.72
N ILE A 674 6.04 15.64 -9.47
CA ILE A 674 7.14 16.56 -9.14
C ILE A 674 6.55 17.76 -8.43
N LYS A 675 7.30 18.30 -7.47
CA LYS A 675 6.93 19.47 -6.70
C LYS A 675 7.71 20.67 -7.25
N PRO A 676 7.12 21.44 -8.19
CA PRO A 676 7.78 22.62 -8.72
C PRO A 676 8.00 23.66 -7.63
N ASP A 677 9.17 24.30 -7.59
CA ASP A 677 9.45 25.47 -6.77
C ASP A 677 10.20 26.57 -7.56
N LEU A 678 10.64 27.64 -6.89
CA LEU A 678 11.37 28.77 -7.52
C LEU A 678 12.83 28.85 -7.04
N ILE A 679 13.32 27.81 -6.40
CA ILE A 679 14.63 27.76 -5.78
C ILE A 679 15.59 27.24 -6.82
N ALA A 680 16.58 28.05 -7.17
CA ALA A 680 17.66 27.58 -8.03
C ALA A 680 18.50 26.51 -7.33
N GLU A 681 18.29 25.27 -7.74
CA GLU A 681 18.98 24.07 -7.31
C GLU A 681 19.81 23.45 -8.45
N ALA A 682 20.42 22.30 -8.21
CA ALA A 682 21.13 21.55 -9.24
C ALA A 682 20.25 20.40 -9.70
N ASP A 683 20.35 19.93 -10.96
CA ASP A 683 19.60 18.76 -11.42
C ASP A 683 19.67 17.58 -10.44
N GLU A 684 18.51 17.05 -10.10
CA GLU A 684 18.37 16.05 -9.05
C GLU A 684 17.83 14.73 -9.58
N GLN A 685 18.05 13.64 -8.83
CA GLN A 685 17.63 12.31 -9.22
C GLN A 685 16.95 11.56 -8.09
N PHE A 686 15.91 10.81 -8.44
CA PHE A 686 15.30 9.77 -7.61
C PHE A 686 15.15 8.47 -8.41
N SER A 687 14.74 7.39 -7.78
CA SER A 687 14.57 6.08 -8.43
C SER A 687 13.17 5.50 -8.22
N VAL A 688 12.65 4.79 -9.21
CA VAL A 688 11.48 3.90 -9.07
C VAL A 688 11.97 2.46 -9.14
N VAL A 689 11.70 1.67 -8.10
CA VAL A 689 12.17 0.29 -7.96
C VAL A 689 11.00 -0.68 -8.08
N LEU A 690 11.10 -1.62 -9.03
CA LEU A 690 10.15 -2.70 -9.23
C LEU A 690 10.45 -3.90 -8.32
N THR A 691 9.43 -4.48 -7.72
CA THR A 691 9.51 -5.65 -6.82
C THR A 691 8.33 -6.60 -6.99
N ASN A 692 8.43 -7.81 -6.43
CA ASN A 692 7.31 -8.77 -6.32
C ASN A 692 6.53 -9.08 -7.61
N ALA A 693 7.21 -9.18 -8.77
CA ALA A 693 6.53 -9.49 -10.02
C ALA A 693 5.85 -10.87 -9.99
N THR A 694 4.59 -10.92 -10.42
CA THR A 694 3.79 -12.14 -10.59
C THR A 694 3.38 -12.25 -12.06
N GLY A 695 3.54 -13.43 -12.67
CA GLY A 695 3.29 -13.62 -14.10
C GLY A 695 4.38 -13.06 -15.03
N ALA A 696 5.44 -12.47 -14.49
CA ALA A 696 6.61 -11.97 -15.22
C ALA A 696 7.90 -12.16 -14.41
N THR A 697 9.05 -12.01 -15.07
CA THR A 697 10.36 -11.87 -14.41
C THR A 697 10.88 -10.44 -14.54
N ILE A 698 11.52 -9.89 -13.50
CA ILE A 698 12.05 -8.51 -13.55
C ILE A 698 13.38 -8.51 -14.31
N GLY A 699 13.46 -7.74 -15.40
CA GLY A 699 14.67 -7.48 -16.17
C GLY A 699 15.42 -6.26 -15.64
N VAL A 700 15.03 -5.06 -16.07
CA VAL A 700 15.50 -3.80 -15.49
C VAL A 700 14.53 -3.39 -14.38
N GLY A 701 14.96 -3.54 -13.13
CA GLY A 701 14.12 -3.31 -11.95
C GLY A 701 14.21 -1.90 -11.35
N THR A 702 14.99 -1.00 -11.93
CA THR A 702 15.15 0.37 -11.40
C THR A 702 15.19 1.37 -12.54
N GLY A 703 14.25 2.31 -12.53
CA GLY A 703 14.22 3.46 -13.42
C GLY A 703 14.70 4.69 -12.65
N ILE A 704 15.53 5.52 -13.30
CA ILE A 704 16.02 6.79 -12.72
C ILE A 704 15.14 7.93 -13.23
N GLY A 705 14.57 8.70 -12.30
CA GLY A 705 13.93 9.98 -12.58
C GLY A 705 14.95 11.09 -12.42
N THR A 706 15.08 11.97 -13.41
CA THR A 706 15.90 13.20 -13.32
C THR A 706 14.97 14.41 -13.36
N ILE A 707 15.04 15.22 -12.32
CA ILE A 707 14.37 16.53 -12.22
C ILE A 707 15.40 17.56 -12.66
N VAL A 708 15.09 18.31 -13.72
CA VAL A 708 15.97 19.33 -14.29
C VAL A 708 15.49 20.69 -13.78
N ASN A 709 16.34 21.38 -13.03
CA ASN A 709 16.05 22.70 -12.48
C ASN A 709 16.02 23.75 -13.60
N ASP A 710 14.91 24.48 -13.74
CA ASP A 710 14.76 25.63 -14.64
C ASP A 710 14.86 27.00 -13.96
N ASP A 711 15.08 27.04 -12.64
CA ASP A 711 15.16 28.28 -11.86
C ASP A 711 16.47 29.06 -11.95
N GLY A 712 16.34 30.39 -11.84
CA GLY A 712 17.45 31.35 -11.90
C GLY A 712 18.11 31.63 -10.55
N THR A 713 19.45 31.65 -10.49
CA THR A 713 20.20 31.91 -9.25
C THR A 713 19.80 33.22 -8.54
N PRO A 714 19.74 33.27 -7.20
CA PRO A 714 19.34 34.46 -6.45
C PRO A 714 20.22 35.68 -6.78
N THR A 715 19.60 36.79 -7.20
CA THR A 715 20.28 38.08 -7.26
C THR A 715 20.56 38.57 -5.83
N GLU A 716 21.86 38.71 -5.51
CA GLU A 716 22.34 39.25 -4.23
C GLU A 716 21.72 40.63 -3.92
N PRO A 717 21.22 40.90 -2.70
CA PRO A 717 20.60 42.16 -2.37
C PRO A 717 21.64 43.29 -2.40
N THR A 718 21.49 44.25 -3.31
CA THR A 718 22.23 45.50 -3.25
C THR A 718 21.96 46.23 -1.92
N PRO A 719 22.98 46.61 -1.13
CA PRO A 719 22.78 47.24 0.16
C PRO A 719 22.16 48.65 -0.01
N GLN A 720 21.05 48.85 0.69
CA GLN A 720 20.28 50.10 0.75
C GLN A 720 21.12 51.29 1.29
N PRO A 721 21.12 52.47 0.64
CA PRO A 721 21.70 53.69 1.21
C PRO A 721 20.71 54.42 2.16
N GLU A 722 21.24 55.00 3.24
CA GLU A 722 20.50 55.81 4.24
C GLU A 722 19.77 57.04 3.62
N PRO A 723 18.70 57.56 4.27
CA PRO A 723 17.77 58.50 3.65
C PRO A 723 18.26 59.97 3.69
N GLN A 724 18.06 60.70 2.58
CA GLN A 724 18.03 62.17 2.55
C GLN A 724 17.05 62.68 1.46
N PRO A 725 16.60 63.96 1.50
CA PRO A 725 15.19 64.35 1.38
C PRO A 725 14.72 64.73 -0.04
N GLU A 726 13.38 64.75 -0.17
CA GLU A 726 12.44 65.13 -1.24
C GLU A 726 12.81 66.32 -2.18
N PRO A 727 12.13 66.51 -3.35
CA PRO A 727 12.32 65.80 -4.63
C PRO A 727 12.55 66.76 -5.84
N GLU A 728 13.05 66.27 -6.98
CA GLU A 728 12.90 66.90 -8.32
C GLU A 728 13.20 65.87 -9.46
N PRO A 729 12.79 66.09 -10.73
CA PRO A 729 11.72 65.35 -11.42
C PRO A 729 12.17 64.22 -12.40
N GLN A 730 11.21 63.35 -12.74
CA GLN A 730 11.32 62.17 -13.63
C GLN A 730 11.98 62.43 -15.01
N PRO A 731 12.78 61.47 -15.52
CA PRO A 731 13.02 61.30 -16.96
C PRO A 731 12.31 60.06 -17.56
N GLU A 732 11.99 60.21 -18.84
CA GLU A 732 11.27 59.34 -19.80
C GLU A 732 11.88 57.92 -20.02
N PRO A 733 11.10 56.97 -20.60
CA PRO A 733 11.53 55.57 -20.75
C PRO A 733 12.64 55.39 -21.81
N GLN A 734 13.58 54.46 -21.55
CA GLN A 734 14.72 54.14 -22.43
C GLN A 734 14.42 53.01 -23.44
N PRO A 735 15.16 52.94 -24.57
CA PRO A 735 14.75 52.27 -25.81
C PRO A 735 15.30 50.84 -25.99
N GLN A 736 14.68 50.10 -26.92
CA GLN A 736 15.01 48.74 -27.41
C GLN A 736 16.46 48.66 -27.97
N PRO A 737 17.21 47.54 -27.78
CA PRO A 737 18.60 47.44 -28.20
C PRO A 737 18.76 47.38 -29.73
N GLU A 738 19.79 48.05 -30.27
CA GLU A 738 20.11 48.11 -31.70
C GLU A 738 21.15 47.05 -32.14
N PRO A 739 21.12 46.59 -33.42
CA PRO A 739 22.05 45.60 -33.98
C PRO A 739 23.52 46.00 -33.87
N VAL A 740 24.42 45.02 -33.68
CA VAL A 740 25.86 45.28 -33.61
C VAL A 740 26.45 45.54 -35.00
N ASP A 741 26.92 46.77 -35.24
CA ASP A 741 27.45 47.23 -36.52
C ASP A 741 28.65 46.37 -36.98
N GLY A 742 28.50 45.60 -38.07
CA GLY A 742 29.55 44.79 -38.70
C GLY A 742 29.42 43.26 -38.61
N LEU A 743 28.36 42.71 -37.99
CA LEU A 743 28.00 41.29 -38.05
C LEU A 743 26.81 41.07 -39.00
N ASP A 744 26.88 39.99 -39.77
CA ASP A 744 25.79 39.55 -40.65
C ASP A 744 25.58 38.04 -40.47
N ALA A 745 24.32 37.61 -40.47
CA ALA A 745 23.95 36.21 -40.29
C ALA A 745 23.05 35.74 -41.43
N SER A 746 23.31 34.54 -41.92
CA SER A 746 22.48 33.93 -42.97
C SER A 746 22.21 32.47 -42.68
N LEU A 747 20.99 32.02 -42.98
CA LEU A 747 20.57 30.63 -42.82
C LEU A 747 20.32 30.00 -44.20
N ALA A 748 20.72 28.74 -44.32
CA ALA A 748 20.35 27.88 -45.44
C ALA A 748 19.78 26.56 -44.93
N LEU A 749 18.64 26.14 -45.48
CA LEU A 749 18.17 24.76 -45.32
C LEU A 749 19.07 23.84 -46.16
N VAL A 750 19.76 22.93 -45.48
CA VAL A 750 20.66 21.93 -46.06
C VAL A 750 19.84 20.77 -46.63
N ASP A 751 18.81 20.34 -45.90
CA ASP A 751 17.86 19.30 -46.32
C ASP A 751 16.52 19.50 -45.61
N SER A 752 15.43 18.98 -46.19
CA SER A 752 14.08 19.06 -45.63
C SER A 752 13.25 17.82 -46.01
N TRP A 753 12.58 17.21 -45.03
CA TRP A 753 11.72 16.04 -45.19
C TRP A 753 10.44 16.20 -44.37
N SER A 754 9.39 15.42 -44.64
CA SER A 754 8.04 15.66 -44.08
C SER A 754 7.92 15.79 -42.54
N ALA A 755 8.92 15.31 -41.79
CA ALA A 755 8.93 15.34 -40.33
C ALA A 755 10.02 16.26 -39.72
N GLY A 756 10.85 16.92 -40.53
CA GLY A 756 11.96 17.74 -40.04
C GLY A 756 12.79 18.41 -41.12
N PHE A 757 13.76 19.21 -40.71
CA PHE A 757 14.70 19.86 -41.60
C PHE A 757 16.08 19.99 -40.95
N ASN A 758 17.11 20.12 -41.78
CA ASN A 758 18.47 20.42 -41.36
C ASN A 758 18.83 21.83 -41.86
N ALA A 759 19.23 22.70 -40.95
CA ALA A 759 19.62 24.09 -41.23
C ALA A 759 21.08 24.35 -40.87
N ASN A 760 21.75 25.20 -41.65
CA ASN A 760 23.08 25.71 -41.36
C ASN A 760 23.04 27.25 -41.34
N VAL A 761 23.51 27.82 -40.23
CA VAL A 761 23.63 29.27 -40.03
C VAL A 761 25.10 29.67 -40.16
N VAL A 762 25.37 30.71 -40.94
CA VAL A 762 26.70 31.31 -41.10
C VAL A 762 26.66 32.72 -40.52
N ILE A 763 27.60 33.00 -39.62
CA ILE A 763 27.83 34.32 -39.04
C ILE A 763 29.13 34.87 -39.60
N ARG A 764 29.06 36.06 -40.19
CA ARG A 764 30.19 36.76 -40.82
C ARG A 764 30.49 38.06 -40.08
N ASN A 765 31.77 38.26 -39.76
CA ASN A 765 32.24 39.48 -39.11
C ASN A 765 33.05 40.34 -40.06
N GLU A 766 32.48 41.46 -40.51
CA GLU A 766 33.17 42.52 -41.28
C GLU A 766 33.66 43.66 -40.37
N GLY A 767 33.35 43.61 -39.08
CA GLY A 767 33.77 44.55 -38.04
C GLY A 767 35.07 44.17 -37.32
N ALA A 768 35.24 44.66 -36.08
CA ALA A 768 36.38 44.31 -35.24
C ALA A 768 36.26 42.86 -34.73
N ALA A 769 37.39 42.20 -34.43
CA ALA A 769 37.36 40.84 -33.91
C ALA A 769 36.57 40.74 -32.59
N ILE A 770 35.64 39.78 -32.51
CA ILE A 770 34.79 39.56 -31.33
C ILE A 770 35.16 38.28 -30.59
N GLN A 771 34.76 38.22 -29.32
CA GLN A 771 34.86 37.05 -28.45
C GLN A 771 33.50 36.86 -27.79
N GLY A 772 32.77 35.83 -28.25
CA GLY A 772 31.39 35.59 -27.90
C GLY A 772 30.43 36.17 -28.95
N TRP A 773 29.38 35.42 -29.24
CA TRP A 773 28.26 35.87 -30.07
C TRP A 773 26.99 35.18 -29.60
N GLN A 774 25.86 35.88 -29.74
CA GLN A 774 24.52 35.35 -29.57
C GLN A 774 23.69 35.76 -30.77
N ILE A 775 22.76 34.90 -31.18
CA ILE A 775 21.84 35.17 -32.27
C ILE A 775 20.46 34.69 -31.86
N GLU A 776 19.46 35.54 -32.03
CA GLU A 776 18.07 35.17 -31.94
C GLU A 776 17.63 34.60 -33.30
N ILE A 777 17.07 33.39 -33.28
CA ILE A 777 16.51 32.72 -34.45
C ILE A 777 15.00 32.65 -34.25
N GLY A 778 14.26 33.40 -35.08
CA GLY A 778 12.81 33.35 -35.12
C GLY A 778 12.33 32.01 -35.68
N LEU A 779 11.95 31.07 -34.83
CA LEU A 779 11.63 29.70 -35.21
C LEU A 779 10.60 29.07 -34.28
N ASP A 780 9.39 28.84 -34.80
CA ASP A 780 8.30 28.17 -34.07
C ASP A 780 8.55 26.66 -33.85
N ASN A 781 9.35 26.04 -34.72
CA ASN A 781 9.66 24.62 -34.70
C ASN A 781 10.66 24.26 -33.59
N ASP A 782 10.48 23.09 -32.97
CA ASP A 782 11.44 22.58 -31.99
C ASP A 782 12.78 22.21 -32.62
N ILE A 783 13.89 22.54 -31.96
CA ILE A 783 15.23 22.09 -32.35
C ILE A 783 15.53 20.76 -31.65
N ALA A 784 15.53 19.66 -32.42
CA ALA A 784 15.83 18.32 -31.92
C ALA A 784 17.33 18.08 -31.67
N ASN A 785 18.21 18.78 -32.39
CA ASN A 785 19.65 18.65 -32.21
C ASN A 785 20.36 19.90 -32.75
N ILE A 786 21.45 20.34 -32.11
CA ILE A 786 22.27 21.49 -32.52
C ILE A 786 23.77 21.14 -32.39
N TRP A 787 24.61 21.67 -33.26
CA TRP A 787 26.06 21.49 -33.20
C TRP A 787 26.81 22.77 -33.54
N ASN A 788 28.00 22.94 -32.92
CA ASN A 788 28.87 24.12 -33.00
C ASN A 788 28.27 25.41 -32.40
N ALA A 789 27.15 25.29 -31.67
CA ALA A 789 26.44 26.32 -30.94
C ALA A 789 25.63 25.68 -29.79
N GLU A 790 25.12 26.49 -28.88
CA GLU A 790 24.35 26.07 -27.70
C GLU A 790 23.05 26.88 -27.62
N ILE A 791 21.95 26.24 -27.24
CA ILE A 791 20.68 26.95 -26.95
C ILE A 791 20.84 27.60 -25.58
N ILE A 792 20.67 28.92 -25.51
CA ILE A 792 20.77 29.70 -24.28
C ILE A 792 19.40 29.79 -23.61
N SER A 793 18.35 30.07 -24.39
CA SER A 793 16.97 30.11 -23.91
C SER A 793 15.98 29.98 -25.07
N ARG A 794 14.74 29.60 -24.75
CA ARG A 794 13.60 29.72 -25.64
C ARG A 794 12.90 31.06 -25.38
N THR A 795 12.36 31.66 -26.43
CA THR A 795 11.58 32.90 -26.38
C THR A 795 10.22 32.66 -27.04
N ASP A 796 9.29 33.59 -26.86
CA ASP A 796 7.98 33.56 -27.52
C ASP A 796 8.07 33.55 -29.06
N GLN A 797 9.20 33.99 -29.62
CA GLN A 797 9.40 34.11 -31.08
C GLN A 797 10.43 33.12 -31.64
N GLY A 798 11.07 32.29 -30.80
CA GLY A 798 12.09 31.33 -31.25
C GLY A 798 13.17 31.03 -30.21
N TYR A 799 14.44 31.06 -30.59
CA TYR A 799 15.56 30.64 -29.73
C TYR A 799 16.66 31.69 -29.66
N ILE A 800 17.23 31.91 -28.46
CA ILE A 800 18.52 32.58 -28.32
C ILE A 800 19.62 31.52 -28.38
N ILE A 801 20.47 31.60 -29.39
CA ILE A 801 21.57 30.67 -29.64
C ILE A 801 22.90 31.36 -29.38
N GLY A 802 23.76 30.73 -28.57
CA GLY A 802 25.09 31.22 -28.24
C GLY A 802 26.20 30.37 -28.84
N ASN A 803 27.41 30.91 -28.84
CA ASN A 803 28.59 30.18 -29.27
C ASN A 803 28.92 28.99 -28.37
N ALA A 804 29.28 27.85 -28.95
CA ALA A 804 29.95 26.78 -28.20
C ALA A 804 31.32 27.25 -27.68
N ALA A 805 31.85 26.59 -26.64
CA ALA A 805 33.09 26.98 -25.94
C ALA A 805 34.33 27.18 -26.84
N TRP A 806 34.36 26.58 -28.03
CA TRP A 806 35.48 26.62 -28.97
C TRP A 806 35.22 27.48 -30.22
N ASN A 807 34.01 28.03 -30.39
CA ASN A 807 33.58 28.73 -31.61
C ASN A 807 33.17 30.20 -31.38
N GLY A 808 33.53 30.78 -30.22
CA GLY A 808 33.16 32.15 -29.85
C GLY A 808 34.00 33.25 -30.51
N GLY A 809 35.18 32.94 -31.03
CA GLY A 809 36.08 33.95 -31.62
C GLY A 809 35.89 34.12 -33.12
N ILE A 810 35.35 35.26 -33.57
CA ILE A 810 35.27 35.60 -35.00
C ILE A 810 36.22 36.77 -35.32
N ALA A 811 37.31 36.47 -36.04
CA ALA A 811 38.24 37.50 -36.50
C ALA A 811 37.60 38.41 -37.56
N SER A 812 38.12 39.63 -37.71
CA SER A 812 37.69 40.56 -38.77
C SER A 812 37.92 39.95 -40.15
N GLY A 813 36.87 39.93 -40.98
CA GLY A 813 36.84 39.33 -42.32
C GLY A 813 36.65 37.81 -42.35
N SER A 814 36.34 37.17 -41.22
CA SER A 814 36.12 35.73 -41.11
C SER A 814 34.65 35.38 -40.89
N GLU A 815 34.32 34.11 -41.12
CA GLU A 815 33.00 33.53 -40.86
C GLU A 815 33.13 32.25 -40.01
N ILE A 816 32.05 31.94 -39.28
CA ILE A 816 31.86 30.67 -38.59
C ILE A 816 30.47 30.13 -38.95
N SER A 817 30.24 28.84 -38.74
CA SER A 817 28.92 28.25 -38.93
C SER A 817 28.57 27.24 -37.85
N PHE A 818 27.27 27.14 -37.61
CA PHE A 818 26.64 26.10 -36.80
C PHE A 818 25.42 25.55 -37.52
N GLY A 819 24.95 24.40 -37.09
CA GLY A 819 23.77 23.79 -37.70
C GLY A 819 22.87 23.12 -36.68
N PHE A 820 21.65 22.86 -37.09
CA PHE A 820 20.64 22.23 -36.25
C PHE A 820 19.63 21.41 -37.06
N ILE A 821 18.97 20.46 -36.39
CA ILE A 821 17.84 19.70 -36.90
C ILE A 821 16.58 20.20 -36.22
N GLY A 822 15.65 20.75 -37.00
CA GLY A 822 14.32 21.17 -36.53
C GLY A 822 13.24 20.11 -36.79
N VAL A 823 12.22 20.07 -35.94
CA VAL A 823 11.06 19.17 -36.05
C VAL A 823 9.95 19.85 -36.84
N GLY A 824 9.41 19.19 -37.85
CA GLY A 824 8.35 19.73 -38.72
C GLY A 824 8.85 20.35 -40.04
N GLN A 825 8.01 21.14 -40.69
CA GLN A 825 8.34 21.83 -41.94
C GLN A 825 8.49 23.33 -41.71
N VAL A 826 9.50 23.93 -42.34
CA VAL A 826 9.73 25.37 -42.32
C VAL A 826 10.17 25.85 -43.70
N ASN A 827 9.86 27.09 -44.07
CA ASN A 827 10.53 27.75 -45.19
C ASN A 827 11.65 28.64 -44.66
N ALA A 828 12.83 28.58 -45.28
CA ALA A 828 13.97 29.41 -44.88
C ALA A 828 13.67 30.93 -44.89
N SER A 829 12.71 31.37 -45.72
CA SER A 829 12.30 32.78 -45.82
C SER A 829 11.51 33.29 -44.63
N ASP A 830 11.00 32.39 -43.80
CA ASP A 830 10.10 32.70 -42.69
C ASP A 830 10.88 32.77 -41.37
N ILE A 831 12.19 32.49 -41.40
CA ILE A 831 13.09 32.53 -40.24
C ILE A 831 13.81 33.89 -40.20
N GLU A 832 13.56 34.65 -39.15
CA GLU A 832 14.25 35.90 -38.86
C GLU A 832 15.51 35.65 -38.03
N LEU A 833 16.59 36.38 -38.31
CA LEU A 833 17.86 36.27 -37.61
C LEU A 833 18.27 37.64 -37.07
N ILE A 834 18.48 37.75 -35.76
CA ILE A 834 18.92 38.99 -35.11
C ILE A 834 20.20 38.67 -34.32
N ILE A 835 21.31 39.35 -34.65
CA ILE A 835 22.65 39.08 -34.10
C ILE A 835 23.27 40.28 -33.38
#